data_AF-A0A958FWD5-F1
#
_entry.id   AF-A0A958FWD5-F1
#
_cell.length_a   1.000
_cell.length_b   1.000
_cell.length_c   1.000
_cell.angle_alpha   90.00
_cell.angle_beta   90.00
_cell.angle_gamma   90.00
#
_symmetry.space_group_name_H-M   'P 1'
#
loop_
_entity.id
_entity.type
_entity.pdbx_description
1 polymer ?
#
loop_
_entity_poly.entity_id
_entity_poly.type
_entity_poly.pdbx_seq_one_letter_code
_entity_poly.pdbx_strand_id
1 'polypeptide(L)'
;MHLLIYMFFLLFTGPFFLSCSGGQTQLIDSTVRTVKLNESADYDISRADCNEQSLEAAGLSVVSTFPLACDHYDYWGQDLCDSRAEAAGMGDLNVEYYREDTDENTVCGCRCSVSLCGTDPNPDTATRYDAFGNGDDIPFRIYAGAQFYSMSRNIDALYANYELCQDVDLDLFYGTTSDSFYFSIGSEWRPFTGDFEGNYYHVYNFKYIADHTDPNYSDPTIVPVRDLSSPSIILRNMETNIGLFGRAELVQIQNLHLNDVTIDIAKAHYVGGLVGHANESKLKTISTSGLINSGVNKFGAGGIVGTYSGSAERLWSSAKVVGDGYEHGGLMGHMYGGSLKRSHATGDVSSNGLYTGGLLGGSSGNCKVIDSYAMGDVRGYEYTGGLIGSVSGCQVTDSFATGNVRADKYVGGLAGYFGNSKATRTHAVGSVTGDLDTGGLIGFAVTGKVEQSYATGAVSGAKITGGLIASMIEGTTLKQSYATGDVSGNEDVGGLVGHLWNSSSIDRSYATGTVLGKTLVGGLVSSIWYSSVEQSYASGNVMGVDAVGGFAGASWFSSVSQSHATGKVSGSNYVAGFVSSLQEGSLKDVYAAGDVTGLSVVGGLAGTIFGDVVIEGGFVRQEKIEGQTDVNLVIGQSNFSNTQNIVHYWSPVQCLGSPCSANASEVGHNDPSYFFRQADLPLNQWNFVNVWNINEGQGLPYLDL
;
A
#
# COMPACT_ATOMS: atom_id res chain seq x y z
N MET A 1 -50.66 -43.22 33.89
CA MET A 1 -50.63 -42.77 32.48
C MET A 1 -49.16 -42.75 32.07
N HIS A 2 -48.66 -43.80 31.41
CA HIS A 2 -48.49 -43.88 29.94
C HIS A 2 -47.68 -42.68 29.40
N LEU A 3 -46.55 -42.81 28.69
CA LEU A 3 -45.87 -43.94 28.05
C LEU A 3 -44.43 -43.49 27.70
N LEU A 4 -43.50 -44.44 27.57
CA LEU A 4 -42.13 -44.29 27.05
C LEU A 4 -42.09 -43.71 25.62
N ILE A 5 -40.94 -43.15 25.21
CA ILE A 5 -40.09 -43.65 24.10
C ILE A 5 -38.67 -43.07 24.25
N TYR A 6 -37.68 -43.97 24.35
CA TYR A 6 -36.28 -43.73 23.99
C TYR A 6 -36.12 -44.02 22.48
N MET A 7 -35.40 -43.19 21.74
CA MET A 7 -34.67 -43.64 20.55
C MET A 7 -33.35 -42.87 20.37
N PHE A 8 -32.26 -43.62 20.44
CA PHE A 8 -30.91 -43.31 19.96
C PHE A 8 -30.78 -43.74 18.48
N PHE A 9 -30.01 -43.02 17.65
CA PHE A 9 -29.11 -43.48 16.55
C PHE A 9 -28.52 -42.19 15.88
N LEU A 10 -27.25 -41.81 16.09
CA LEU A 10 -25.95 -42.21 15.49
C LEU A 10 -25.60 -41.60 14.11
N LEU A 11 -24.48 -40.84 14.13
CA LEU A 11 -23.42 -40.60 13.12
C LEU A 11 -23.67 -39.62 11.95
N PHE A 12 -22.89 -38.53 11.90
CA PHE A 12 -21.60 -38.52 11.18
C PHE A 12 -20.57 -37.62 11.87
N THR A 13 -19.37 -38.16 12.04
CA THR A 13 -18.12 -37.51 12.43
C THR A 13 -17.45 -36.88 11.21
N GLY A 14 -16.98 -35.63 11.32
CA GLY A 14 -16.02 -35.07 10.36
C GLY A 14 -15.69 -33.60 10.64
N PRO A 15 -14.43 -33.16 10.47
CA PRO A 15 -14.07 -31.75 10.54
C PRO A 15 -14.75 -30.99 9.39
N PHE A 16 -15.38 -29.86 9.66
CA PHE A 16 -15.92 -28.99 8.62
C PHE A 16 -14.77 -28.24 7.95
N PHE A 17 -14.46 -28.63 6.72
CA PHE A 17 -13.64 -27.84 5.79
C PHE A 17 -14.57 -27.12 4.82
N LEU A 18 -14.48 -25.79 4.72
CA LEU A 18 -14.86 -25.08 3.51
C LEU A 18 -13.66 -25.13 2.55
N SER A 19 -13.78 -25.90 1.47
CA SER A 19 -12.91 -25.80 0.31
C SER A 19 -13.53 -24.77 -0.64
N CYS A 20 -12.95 -23.57 -0.73
CA CYS A 20 -13.24 -22.66 -1.83
C CYS A 20 -12.41 -23.08 -3.05
N SER A 21 -12.90 -24.04 -3.83
CA SER A 21 -12.40 -24.28 -5.18
C SER A 21 -13.58 -24.46 -6.16
N GLY A 22 -13.58 -23.66 -7.23
CA GLY A 22 -14.35 -23.94 -8.44
C GLY A 22 -15.87 -23.86 -8.35
N GLY A 23 -16.43 -22.65 -8.40
CA GLY A 23 -17.59 -22.34 -9.25
C GLY A 23 -18.97 -22.96 -8.99
N GLN A 24 -19.20 -23.75 -7.94
CA GLN A 24 -20.56 -24.14 -7.53
C GLN A 24 -20.70 -24.25 -6.00
N THR A 25 -21.49 -23.37 -5.40
CA THR A 25 -21.88 -23.40 -3.99
C THR A 25 -23.29 -23.99 -3.86
N GLN A 26 -23.45 -25.12 -3.17
CA GLN A 26 -24.75 -25.56 -2.67
C GLN A 26 -25.03 -24.90 -1.31
N LEU A 27 -26.23 -24.34 -1.15
CA LEU A 27 -26.74 -23.87 0.15
C LEU A 27 -26.81 -25.06 1.11
N ILE A 28 -26.08 -24.96 2.22
CA ILE A 28 -26.33 -25.78 3.42
C ILE A 28 -26.92 -24.83 4.46
N ASP A 29 -28.15 -25.14 4.85
CA ASP A 29 -28.98 -24.46 5.85
C ASP A 29 -28.21 -24.32 7.18
N SER A 30 -27.84 -23.09 7.57
CA SER A 30 -27.06 -22.81 8.78
C SER A 30 -27.97 -22.41 9.95
N THR A 31 -28.29 -23.34 10.83
CA THR A 31 -29.00 -23.06 12.08
C THR A 31 -28.02 -22.70 13.21
N VAL A 32 -28.14 -21.49 13.77
CA VAL A 32 -27.48 -21.08 15.03
C VAL A 32 -28.41 -21.44 16.21
N ARG A 33 -27.84 -21.93 17.32
CA ARG A 33 -28.59 -22.36 18.53
C ARG A 33 -28.23 -21.51 19.73
N THR A 34 -29.24 -21.02 20.46
CA THR A 34 -29.06 -20.23 21.69
C THR A 34 -28.94 -21.13 22.92
N VAL A 35 -28.07 -20.76 23.86
CA VAL A 35 -27.72 -21.54 25.06
C VAL A 35 -28.13 -20.79 26.33
N LYS A 36 -28.65 -21.50 27.35
CA LYS A 36 -29.04 -20.93 28.64
C LYS A 36 -28.05 -21.32 29.76
N LEU A 37 -27.55 -20.33 30.50
CA LEU A 37 -26.68 -20.49 31.68
C LEU A 37 -27.52 -20.71 32.95
N ASN A 38 -27.20 -21.75 33.72
CA ASN A 38 -27.68 -21.94 35.08
C ASN A 38 -26.50 -21.79 36.04
N GLU A 39 -26.40 -20.62 36.66
CA GLU A 39 -25.45 -20.22 37.72
C GLU A 39 -24.00 -19.87 37.30
N SER A 40 -23.42 -18.94 38.07
CA SER A 40 -22.15 -18.24 37.83
C SER A 40 -20.93 -19.13 38.03
N ALA A 41 -20.26 -19.50 36.94
CA ALA A 41 -18.90 -20.03 36.95
C ALA A 41 -18.18 -19.67 35.63
N ASP A 42 -16.94 -19.19 35.72
CA ASP A 42 -16.06 -18.94 34.57
C ASP A 42 -15.60 -20.27 33.94
N TYR A 43 -15.84 -20.44 32.64
CA TYR A 43 -15.29 -21.55 31.86
C TYR A 43 -14.65 -21.04 30.58
N ASP A 44 -13.37 -21.36 30.40
CA ASP A 44 -12.60 -21.07 29.19
C ASP A 44 -12.74 -22.25 28.22
N ILE A 45 -13.60 -22.12 27.19
CA ILE A 45 -13.81 -23.17 26.20
C ILE A 45 -12.83 -22.94 25.04
N SER A 46 -11.74 -23.71 25.01
CA SER A 46 -10.77 -23.66 23.92
C SER A 46 -11.34 -24.23 22.60
N ARG A 47 -10.75 -23.79 21.50
CA ARG A 47 -11.09 -23.90 20.05
C ARG A 47 -11.47 -25.28 19.48
N ALA A 48 -11.61 -26.35 20.27
CA ALA A 48 -11.78 -27.73 19.79
C ALA A 48 -13.10 -28.44 20.19
N ASP A 49 -13.95 -27.89 21.05
CA ASP A 49 -15.05 -28.67 21.65
C ASP A 49 -16.42 -27.95 21.71
N CYS A 50 -16.88 -27.36 20.60
CA CYS A 50 -18.29 -26.96 20.45
C CYS A 50 -19.18 -28.18 20.07
N ASN A 51 -19.24 -29.20 20.92
CA ASN A 51 -20.19 -30.32 20.78
C ASN A 51 -21.14 -30.41 21.99
N GLU A 52 -22.31 -31.01 21.79
CA GLU A 52 -23.42 -31.05 22.76
C GLU A 52 -23.01 -31.68 24.10
N GLN A 53 -22.11 -32.68 24.09
CA GLN A 53 -21.59 -33.31 25.32
C GLN A 53 -20.71 -32.38 26.15
N SER A 54 -19.89 -31.55 25.50
CA SER A 54 -19.01 -30.58 26.17
C SER A 54 -19.81 -29.42 26.78
N LEU A 55 -20.91 -29.02 26.14
CA LEU A 55 -21.81 -27.97 26.62
C LEU A 55 -22.70 -28.46 27.78
N GLU A 56 -23.21 -29.68 27.73
CA GLU A 56 -23.97 -30.28 28.85
C GLU A 56 -23.08 -30.55 30.08
N ALA A 57 -21.82 -30.95 29.87
CA ALA A 57 -20.84 -31.11 30.95
C ALA A 57 -20.48 -29.78 31.65
N ALA A 58 -20.71 -28.64 30.98
CA ALA A 58 -20.56 -27.28 31.50
C ALA A 58 -21.87 -26.70 32.09
N GLY A 59 -22.94 -27.49 32.21
CA GLY A 59 -24.20 -27.07 32.85
C GLY A 59 -25.14 -26.25 31.95
N LEU A 60 -24.91 -26.23 30.64
CA LEU A 60 -25.66 -25.43 29.68
C LEU A 60 -26.81 -26.23 29.03
N SER A 61 -27.97 -25.61 28.80
CA SER A 61 -29.12 -26.24 28.10
C SER A 61 -29.55 -25.46 26.85
N VAL A 62 -29.84 -26.16 25.76
CA VAL A 62 -30.18 -25.61 24.44
C VAL A 62 -31.69 -25.39 24.31
N VAL A 63 -32.16 -24.18 23.97
CA VAL A 63 -33.60 -23.82 24.11
C VAL A 63 -34.34 -23.53 22.79
N SER A 64 -33.69 -23.14 21.68
CA SER A 64 -34.36 -23.04 20.35
C SER A 64 -33.40 -22.77 19.18
N THR A 65 -33.89 -22.98 17.94
CA THR A 65 -33.22 -22.69 16.65
C THR A 65 -33.95 -21.58 15.88
N PHE A 66 -33.20 -20.67 15.24
CA PHE A 66 -33.71 -19.71 14.24
C PHE A 66 -32.95 -19.86 12.92
N PRO A 67 -33.59 -19.70 11.75
CA PRO A 67 -32.91 -19.64 10.45
C PRO A 67 -32.37 -18.23 10.18
N LEU A 68 -31.10 -18.13 9.79
CA LEU A 68 -30.48 -16.89 9.30
C LEU A 68 -30.48 -16.90 7.76
N ALA A 69 -31.03 -15.87 7.13
CA ALA A 69 -30.97 -15.65 5.69
C ALA A 69 -29.87 -14.62 5.39
N CYS A 70 -28.83 -15.02 4.66
CA CYS A 70 -27.85 -14.09 4.07
C CYS A 70 -28.36 -13.70 2.68
N ASP A 71 -28.84 -12.47 2.52
CA ASP A 71 -29.18 -11.92 1.20
C ASP A 71 -28.02 -11.04 0.69
N HIS A 72 -27.49 -11.43 -0.48
CA HIS A 72 -26.55 -10.73 -1.38
C HIS A 72 -25.04 -10.71 -1.07
N TYR A 73 -24.28 -11.34 -1.98
CA TYR A 73 -22.84 -11.13 -2.22
C TYR A 73 -22.68 -10.23 -3.46
N ASP A 74 -21.81 -9.22 -3.40
CA ASP A 74 -21.32 -8.55 -4.60
C ASP A 74 -19.84 -8.92 -4.86
N TYR A 75 -19.48 -8.97 -6.15
CA TYR A 75 -18.34 -9.69 -6.72
C TYR A 75 -16.90 -9.25 -6.29
N TRP A 76 -16.74 -8.43 -5.24
CA TRP A 76 -15.47 -7.76 -4.91
C TRP A 76 -15.11 -7.66 -3.41
N GLY A 77 -15.54 -8.62 -2.58
CA GLY A 77 -14.89 -8.86 -1.27
C GLY A 77 -15.15 -7.82 -0.19
N GLN A 78 -16.41 -7.40 -0.01
CA GLN A 78 -16.85 -6.80 1.26
C GLN A 78 -17.50 -7.90 2.11
N ASP A 79 -16.96 -8.14 3.31
CA ASP A 79 -17.65 -8.93 4.34
C ASP A 79 -18.58 -7.99 5.12
N LEU A 80 -19.88 -8.00 4.77
CA LEU A 80 -20.95 -7.51 5.63
C LEU A 80 -21.76 -8.73 6.06
N CYS A 81 -21.37 -9.34 7.17
CA CYS A 81 -22.17 -10.34 7.88
C CYS A 81 -22.00 -10.11 9.37
N ASP A 82 -22.71 -9.12 9.90
CA ASP A 82 -22.86 -8.89 11.33
C ASP A 82 -24.28 -9.33 11.72
N SER A 83 -24.41 -10.45 12.44
CA SER A 83 -25.73 -10.94 12.88
C SER A 83 -25.73 -11.14 14.40
N ARG A 84 -26.41 -10.23 15.10
CA ARG A 84 -26.60 -10.28 16.57
C ARG A 84 -27.90 -11.01 16.91
N ALA A 85 -27.87 -11.86 17.92
CA ALA A 85 -29.06 -12.51 18.49
C ALA A 85 -29.16 -12.18 19.98
N GLU A 86 -30.23 -11.50 20.39
CA GLU A 86 -30.51 -11.22 21.81
C GLU A 86 -30.96 -12.51 22.52
N ALA A 87 -30.15 -13.00 23.46
CA ALA A 87 -30.60 -14.00 24.42
C ALA A 87 -31.30 -13.27 25.57
N ALA A 88 -32.62 -13.44 25.71
CA ALA A 88 -33.41 -12.81 26.75
C ALA A 88 -32.81 -13.02 28.16
N GLY A 89 -32.09 -12.02 28.67
CA GLY A 89 -31.76 -11.82 30.08
C GLY A 89 -30.36 -12.20 30.58
N MET A 90 -29.36 -12.58 29.77
CA MET A 90 -28.05 -13.02 30.32
C MET A 90 -26.79 -12.66 29.50
N GLY A 91 -26.84 -11.67 28.61
CA GLY A 91 -25.67 -11.18 27.87
C GLY A 91 -25.84 -11.28 26.35
N ASP A 92 -25.09 -10.44 25.64
CA ASP A 92 -25.12 -10.39 24.18
C ASP A 92 -24.10 -11.35 23.57
N LEU A 93 -24.57 -12.17 22.63
CA LEU A 93 -23.75 -13.05 21.80
C LEU A 93 -23.32 -12.29 20.54
N ASN A 94 -22.05 -11.95 20.46
CA ASN A 94 -21.45 -11.30 19.30
C ASN A 94 -20.78 -12.35 18.42
N VAL A 95 -21.12 -12.40 17.14
CA VAL A 95 -20.60 -13.38 16.17
C VAL A 95 -19.84 -12.64 15.07
N GLU A 96 -18.52 -12.69 15.11
CA GLU A 96 -17.65 -12.12 14.07
C GLU A 96 -17.24 -13.22 13.08
N TYR A 97 -17.46 -13.00 11.79
CA TYR A 97 -16.89 -13.82 10.72
C TYR A 97 -15.55 -13.23 10.30
N TYR A 98 -14.51 -14.06 10.22
CA TYR A 98 -13.18 -13.62 9.86
C TYR A 98 -12.56 -14.53 8.81
N ARG A 99 -11.73 -13.94 7.96
CA ARG A 99 -10.90 -14.65 7.00
C ARG A 99 -9.47 -14.79 7.55
N GLU A 100 -8.98 -16.03 7.60
CA GLU A 100 -7.62 -16.38 8.02
C GLU A 100 -6.89 -16.94 6.81
N ASP A 101 -6.08 -16.10 6.18
CA ASP A 101 -5.18 -16.52 5.10
C ASP A 101 -3.88 -17.07 5.73
N THR A 102 -3.63 -18.36 5.52
CA THR A 102 -2.37 -19.03 5.84
C THR A 102 -1.59 -19.28 4.55
N ASP A 103 -0.28 -19.50 4.65
CA ASP A 103 0.63 -19.68 3.49
C ASP A 103 0.20 -20.79 2.50
N GLU A 104 -0.72 -21.68 2.90
CA GLU A 104 -1.23 -22.78 2.06
C GLU A 104 -2.76 -22.82 1.88
N ASN A 105 -3.57 -21.99 2.59
CA ASN A 105 -5.05 -21.99 2.46
C ASN A 105 -5.72 -20.73 3.05
N THR A 106 -6.85 -20.33 2.45
CA THR A 106 -7.84 -19.39 3.02
C THR A 106 -8.85 -20.15 3.87
N VAL A 107 -8.96 -19.82 5.15
CA VAL A 107 -9.95 -20.38 6.08
C VAL A 107 -10.89 -19.27 6.53
N CYS A 108 -12.19 -19.39 6.23
CA CYS A 108 -13.21 -18.55 6.84
C CYS A 108 -13.63 -19.18 8.18
N GLY A 109 -13.55 -18.42 9.27
CA GLY A 109 -13.97 -18.83 10.61
C GLY A 109 -15.01 -17.88 11.19
N CYS A 110 -15.67 -18.30 12.27
CA CYS A 110 -16.48 -17.40 13.10
C CYS A 110 -15.96 -17.43 14.54
N ARG A 111 -15.99 -16.29 15.22
CA ARG A 111 -15.73 -16.14 16.65
C ARG A 111 -17.00 -15.69 17.32
N CYS A 112 -17.37 -16.38 18.39
CA CYS A 112 -18.47 -15.95 19.26
C CYS A 112 -17.86 -15.41 20.56
N SER A 113 -18.24 -14.20 20.97
CA SER A 113 -18.01 -13.71 22.33
C SER A 113 -19.34 -13.47 23.03
N VAL A 114 -19.35 -13.66 24.35
CA VAL A 114 -20.52 -13.37 25.18
C VAL A 114 -20.11 -12.25 26.14
N SER A 115 -20.75 -11.09 26.03
CA SER A 115 -20.58 -10.00 26.98
C SER A 115 -21.49 -10.21 28.20
N LEU A 116 -20.91 -10.31 29.39
CA LEU A 116 -21.62 -10.58 30.67
C LEU A 116 -22.03 -9.30 31.41
N CYS A 117 -22.23 -8.19 30.70
CA CYS A 117 -22.34 -6.87 31.34
C CYS A 117 -23.55 -6.66 32.26
N GLY A 118 -24.66 -7.39 32.08
CA GLY A 118 -25.90 -7.07 32.80
C GLY A 118 -26.48 -5.71 32.36
N THR A 119 -27.50 -5.21 33.06
CA THR A 119 -28.21 -3.96 32.70
C THR A 119 -27.96 -2.85 33.72
N ASP A 120 -27.54 -1.66 33.28
CA ASP A 120 -27.48 -0.46 34.12
C ASP A 120 -28.84 0.27 34.12
N PRO A 121 -29.51 0.44 35.27
CA PRO A 121 -30.80 1.13 35.33
C PRO A 121 -30.73 2.66 35.17
N ASN A 122 -29.55 3.31 35.14
CA ASN A 122 -29.47 4.78 35.00
C ASN A 122 -28.18 5.31 34.32
N PRO A 123 -27.91 4.94 33.06
CA PRO A 123 -26.64 5.24 32.38
C PRO A 123 -26.45 6.72 32.00
N ASP A 124 -27.51 7.53 31.97
CA ASP A 124 -27.48 8.91 31.43
C ASP A 124 -27.13 10.00 32.46
N THR A 125 -26.96 9.66 33.74
CA THR A 125 -26.63 10.68 34.76
C THR A 125 -25.13 10.99 34.79
N ALA A 126 -24.73 12.09 34.14
CA ALA A 126 -23.36 12.64 34.02
C ALA A 126 -22.59 12.90 35.35
N THR A 127 -23.13 12.51 36.51
CA THR A 127 -22.57 12.77 37.83
C THR A 127 -21.87 11.58 38.46
N ARG A 128 -21.87 10.41 37.82
CA ARG A 128 -21.34 9.22 38.48
C ARG A 128 -20.18 8.58 37.72
N TYR A 129 -19.09 8.52 38.45
CA TYR A 129 -18.01 7.55 38.28
C TYR A 129 -18.48 6.19 38.86
N ASP A 130 -19.65 5.70 38.46
CA ASP A 130 -20.22 4.43 38.94
C ASP A 130 -20.22 3.37 37.83
N ALA A 131 -19.14 3.35 37.05
CA ALA A 131 -18.87 2.17 36.27
C ALA A 131 -18.75 0.97 37.23
N PHE A 132 -19.56 -0.05 37.00
CA PHE A 132 -19.50 -1.29 37.78
C PHE A 132 -18.13 -1.92 37.56
N GLY A 133 -17.37 -2.13 38.63
CA GLY A 133 -15.99 -2.62 38.58
C GLY A 133 -15.11 -1.93 39.62
N ASN A 134 -13.85 -2.36 39.70
CA ASN A 134 -12.83 -1.66 40.50
C ASN A 134 -11.79 -0.96 39.62
N GLY A 135 -11.85 -1.15 38.29
CA GLY A 135 -10.90 -0.56 37.35
C GLY A 135 -9.57 -1.29 37.28
N ASP A 136 -9.37 -2.34 38.09
CA ASP A 136 -8.17 -3.17 38.10
C ASP A 136 -8.53 -4.56 37.56
N ASP A 137 -8.78 -5.52 38.46
CA ASP A 137 -9.16 -6.91 38.14
C ASP A 137 -10.58 -7.01 37.53
N ILE A 138 -11.44 -6.02 37.78
CA ILE A 138 -12.78 -5.93 37.23
C ILE A 138 -12.89 -4.60 36.47
N PRO A 139 -12.88 -4.65 35.13
CA PRO A 139 -12.99 -3.46 34.30
C PRO A 139 -14.26 -2.65 34.62
N PHE A 140 -14.15 -1.35 34.44
CA PHE A 140 -15.26 -0.43 34.52
C PHE A 140 -16.16 -0.55 33.29
N ARG A 141 -17.45 -0.79 33.52
CA ARG A 141 -18.48 -0.94 32.47
C ARG A 141 -19.02 0.39 31.94
N ILE A 142 -19.07 0.52 30.61
CA ILE A 142 -19.58 1.70 29.91
C ILE A 142 -20.85 1.34 29.12
N TYR A 143 -21.88 2.16 29.32
CA TYR A 143 -23.20 2.07 28.71
C TYR A 143 -23.61 3.34 27.95
N ALA A 144 -23.07 4.52 28.28
CA ALA A 144 -23.51 5.79 27.67
C ALA A 144 -22.40 6.84 27.53
N GLY A 145 -22.65 7.85 26.68
CA GLY A 145 -21.70 8.91 26.38
C GLY A 145 -21.26 9.75 27.58
N ALA A 146 -22.14 9.92 28.57
CA ALA A 146 -21.82 10.61 29.82
C ALA A 146 -20.66 9.94 30.60
N GLN A 147 -20.48 8.63 30.48
CA GLN A 147 -19.38 7.91 31.14
C GLN A 147 -18.04 8.17 30.44
N PHE A 148 -18.01 8.20 29.10
CA PHE A 148 -16.82 8.64 28.34
C PHE A 148 -16.39 10.07 28.72
N TYR A 149 -17.35 10.99 28.83
CA TYR A 149 -17.05 12.35 29.30
C TYR A 149 -16.50 12.35 30.73
N SER A 150 -17.07 11.53 31.62
CA SER A 150 -16.59 11.42 33.01
C SER A 150 -15.16 10.87 33.10
N MET A 151 -14.80 9.90 32.24
CA MET A 151 -13.42 9.40 32.12
C MET A 151 -12.44 10.53 31.77
N SER A 152 -12.82 11.45 30.88
CA SER A 152 -11.95 12.57 30.50
C SER A 152 -11.69 13.58 31.64
N ARG A 153 -12.55 13.62 32.65
CA ARG A 153 -12.49 14.62 33.75
C ARG A 153 -11.89 14.09 35.04
N ASN A 154 -11.83 12.77 35.22
CA ASN A 154 -11.34 12.16 36.45
C ASN A 154 -9.93 11.57 36.24
N ILE A 155 -8.98 11.96 37.09
CA ILE A 155 -7.59 11.52 36.98
C ILE A 155 -7.42 10.03 37.29
N ASP A 156 -8.16 9.51 38.25
CA ASP A 156 -8.07 8.10 38.65
C ASP A 156 -8.64 7.18 37.56
N ALA A 157 -9.50 7.75 36.71
CA ALA A 157 -10.08 7.08 35.55
C ALA A 157 -9.04 6.70 34.50
N LEU A 158 -7.95 7.47 34.40
CA LEU A 158 -6.98 7.33 33.31
C LEU A 158 -6.07 6.10 33.46
N TYR A 159 -6.06 5.48 34.63
CA TYR A 159 -5.27 4.29 34.95
C TYR A 159 -6.10 3.01 35.00
N ALA A 160 -7.43 3.13 34.92
CA ALA A 160 -8.34 2.01 35.08
C ALA A 160 -8.64 1.30 33.76
N ASN A 161 -9.00 0.02 33.85
CA ASN A 161 -9.45 -0.80 32.73
C ASN A 161 -10.94 -0.61 32.48
N TYR A 162 -11.38 -0.66 31.22
CA TYR A 162 -12.77 -0.44 30.82
C TYR A 162 -13.28 -1.50 29.84
N GLU A 163 -14.58 -1.76 29.90
CA GLU A 163 -15.30 -2.55 28.89
C GLU A 163 -16.58 -1.84 28.42
N LEU A 164 -16.86 -1.88 27.12
CA LEU A 164 -18.17 -1.49 26.61
C LEU A 164 -19.18 -2.62 26.81
N CYS A 165 -20.41 -2.22 27.14
CA CYS A 165 -21.50 -3.15 27.44
C CYS A 165 -22.70 -3.04 26.50
N GLN A 166 -22.74 -1.99 25.68
CA GLN A 166 -23.71 -1.79 24.61
C GLN A 166 -23.16 -0.74 23.63
N ASP A 167 -23.86 -0.56 22.51
CA ASP A 167 -23.60 0.53 21.59
C ASP A 167 -23.86 1.88 22.26
N VAL A 168 -23.02 2.88 21.97
CA VAL A 168 -23.09 4.20 22.59
C VAL A 168 -23.23 5.27 21.51
N ASP A 169 -24.32 6.03 21.56
CA ASP A 169 -24.49 7.22 20.70
C ASP A 169 -24.11 8.50 21.47
N LEU A 170 -23.03 9.17 21.02
CA LEU A 170 -22.55 10.40 21.66
C LEU A 170 -23.43 11.63 21.35
N ASP A 171 -24.28 11.58 20.31
CA ASP A 171 -25.24 12.68 20.05
C ASP A 171 -26.28 12.83 21.17
N LEU A 172 -26.57 11.76 21.91
CA LEU A 172 -27.42 11.83 23.10
C LEU A 172 -26.78 12.59 24.26
N PHE A 173 -25.45 12.76 24.24
CA PHE A 173 -24.70 13.50 25.26
C PHE A 173 -24.43 14.96 24.85
N TYR A 174 -24.23 15.25 23.57
CA TYR A 174 -23.92 16.61 23.11
C TYR A 174 -25.06 17.59 23.42
N GLY A 175 -24.71 18.83 23.81
CA GLY A 175 -25.66 19.86 24.18
C GLY A 175 -26.21 19.79 25.61
N THR A 176 -25.84 18.77 26.39
CA THR A 176 -26.18 18.68 27.82
C THR A 176 -25.35 19.63 28.70
N THR A 177 -24.16 20.01 28.24
CA THR A 177 -23.26 21.00 28.87
C THR A 177 -22.55 21.84 27.80
N SER A 178 -22.10 23.06 28.15
CA SER A 178 -21.38 23.96 27.24
C SER A 178 -20.06 23.40 26.70
N ASP A 179 -19.53 22.36 27.36
CA ASP A 179 -18.21 21.76 27.09
C ASP A 179 -18.32 20.35 26.49
N SER A 180 -19.54 19.86 26.25
CA SER A 180 -19.77 18.48 25.78
C SER A 180 -19.12 18.18 24.44
N PHE A 181 -18.95 19.17 23.57
CA PHE A 181 -18.31 19.08 22.24
C PHE A 181 -16.77 18.99 22.25
N TYR A 182 -16.15 19.08 23.43
CA TYR A 182 -14.70 19.22 23.57
C TYR A 182 -14.17 18.32 24.67
N PHE A 183 -14.01 17.04 24.37
CA PHE A 183 -13.32 16.12 25.26
C PHE A 183 -12.48 15.12 24.47
N SER A 184 -11.30 14.83 25.02
CA SER A 184 -10.49 13.65 24.69
C SER A 184 -10.13 12.97 26.01
N ILE A 185 -10.04 11.64 26.00
CA ILE A 185 -9.61 10.89 27.17
C ILE A 185 -8.09 10.81 27.18
N GLY A 186 -7.48 11.35 28.23
CA GLY A 186 -6.03 11.45 28.34
C GLY A 186 -5.45 12.61 27.53
N SER A 187 -4.36 13.19 28.05
CA SER A 187 -3.70 14.37 27.52
C SER A 187 -2.18 14.19 27.48
N GLU A 188 -1.46 15.14 26.88
CA GLU A 188 0.01 15.12 26.79
C GLU A 188 0.70 14.87 28.13
N TRP A 189 0.16 15.42 29.23
CA TRP A 189 0.75 15.34 30.57
C TRP A 189 0.15 14.24 31.44
N ARG A 190 -0.96 13.64 31.01
CA ARG A 190 -1.73 12.62 31.73
C ARG A 190 -2.32 11.67 30.71
N PRO A 191 -1.51 10.75 30.16
CA PRO A 191 -1.99 9.80 29.17
C PRO A 191 -3.00 8.83 29.80
N PHE A 192 -3.88 8.30 28.96
CA PHE A 192 -4.63 7.09 29.29
C PHE A 192 -3.68 5.88 29.29
N THR A 193 -3.74 5.06 30.32
CA THR A 193 -2.81 3.94 30.55
C THR A 193 -3.51 2.63 30.92
N GLY A 194 -4.84 2.63 31.02
CA GLY A 194 -5.63 1.42 31.22
C GLY A 194 -5.94 0.69 29.91
N ASP A 195 -6.37 -0.57 30.03
CA ASP A 195 -6.84 -1.36 28.90
C ASP A 195 -8.32 -1.04 28.59
N PHE A 196 -8.70 -1.11 27.31
CA PHE A 196 -10.06 -0.84 26.84
C PHE A 196 -10.56 -1.95 25.92
N GLU A 197 -11.59 -2.66 26.37
CA GLU A 197 -12.28 -3.71 25.64
C GLU A 197 -13.60 -3.17 25.07
N GLY A 198 -13.68 -3.03 23.74
CA GLY A 198 -14.91 -2.57 23.10
C GLY A 198 -15.98 -3.66 22.97
N ASN A 199 -15.65 -4.94 23.21
CA ASN A 199 -16.59 -6.06 23.09
C ASN A 199 -17.34 -6.10 21.74
N TYR A 200 -16.74 -5.56 20.67
CA TYR A 200 -17.31 -5.37 19.33
C TYR A 200 -18.50 -4.39 19.26
N TYR A 201 -18.71 -3.57 20.29
CA TYR A 201 -19.72 -2.52 20.26
C TYR A 201 -19.26 -1.30 19.47
N HIS A 202 -20.27 -0.55 19.03
CA HIS A 202 -20.10 0.68 18.26
C HIS A 202 -20.26 1.92 19.14
N VAL A 203 -19.41 2.91 18.90
CA VAL A 203 -19.54 4.28 19.40
C VAL A 203 -19.85 5.19 18.23
N TYR A 204 -21.03 5.81 18.23
CA TYR A 204 -21.52 6.66 17.14
C TYR A 204 -21.30 8.14 17.43
N ASN A 205 -21.16 8.91 16.35
CA ASN A 205 -21.29 10.37 16.32
C ASN A 205 -20.25 11.14 17.15
N PHE A 206 -19.04 10.61 17.36
CA PHE A 206 -17.98 11.38 18.03
C PHE A 206 -17.64 12.67 17.27
N LYS A 207 -17.81 13.83 17.91
CA LYS A 207 -17.60 15.16 17.35
C LYS A 207 -16.55 15.95 18.12
N TYR A 208 -15.61 16.55 17.38
CA TYR A 208 -14.62 17.53 17.87
C TYR A 208 -14.47 18.66 16.84
N ILE A 209 -15.16 19.79 17.03
CA ILE A 209 -15.30 20.86 16.01
C ILE A 209 -14.81 22.20 16.57
N ALA A 210 -13.74 22.81 16.03
CA ALA A 210 -13.17 24.08 16.49
C ALA A 210 -13.26 25.22 15.45
N ASP A 211 -13.13 26.49 15.85
CA ASP A 211 -13.31 27.65 14.95
C ASP A 211 -12.13 27.85 13.99
N HIS A 212 -12.43 28.10 12.71
CA HIS A 212 -11.48 28.33 11.62
C HIS A 212 -11.08 29.81 11.42
N THR A 213 -11.64 30.77 12.18
CA THR A 213 -11.62 32.20 11.82
C THR A 213 -10.88 33.18 12.75
N ASP A 214 -10.22 32.73 13.83
CA ASP A 214 -9.53 33.66 14.75
C ASP A 214 -8.21 34.21 14.15
N PRO A 215 -7.97 35.54 14.14
CA PRO A 215 -6.73 36.12 13.61
C PRO A 215 -5.54 36.18 14.60
N ASN A 216 -5.70 35.86 15.90
CA ASN A 216 -4.64 36.02 16.92
C ASN A 216 -3.60 34.87 16.98
N TYR A 217 -3.39 34.21 15.85
CA TYR A 217 -2.91 32.83 15.74
C TYR A 217 -1.37 32.69 15.62
N SER A 218 -0.62 33.22 16.60
CA SER A 218 0.85 33.06 16.65
C SER A 218 1.36 32.02 17.66
N ASP A 219 0.51 31.48 18.53
CA ASP A 219 0.89 30.53 19.58
C ASP A 219 0.29 29.13 19.31
N PRO A 220 1.11 28.07 19.11
CA PRO A 220 0.64 26.70 18.86
C PRO A 220 -0.07 26.04 20.06
N THR A 221 -0.17 26.69 21.21
CA THR A 221 -0.81 26.15 22.42
C THR A 221 -2.28 26.58 22.62
N ILE A 222 -2.81 27.43 21.74
CA ILE A 222 -4.16 28.01 21.87
C ILE A 222 -4.94 27.78 20.58
N VAL A 223 -6.07 27.08 20.67
CA VAL A 223 -7.04 26.91 19.58
C VAL A 223 -8.36 27.51 20.06
N PRO A 224 -8.91 28.54 19.39
CA PRO A 224 -10.19 29.13 19.76
C PRO A 224 -11.35 28.21 19.38
N VAL A 225 -12.36 28.21 20.24
CA VAL A 225 -13.52 27.33 20.15
C VAL A 225 -14.78 28.16 19.94
N ARG A 226 -15.64 27.76 18.99
CA ARG A 226 -16.94 28.36 18.75
C ARG A 226 -18.03 27.54 19.42
N ASP A 227 -18.77 28.17 20.32
CA ASP A 227 -19.99 27.59 20.88
C ASP A 227 -21.10 27.60 19.80
N LEU A 228 -21.60 26.43 19.40
CA LEU A 228 -22.69 26.34 18.41
C LEU A 228 -24.04 26.87 18.96
N SER A 229 -24.12 27.15 20.26
CA SER A 229 -25.29 27.72 20.95
C SER A 229 -25.16 29.21 21.31
N SER A 230 -24.00 29.85 21.07
CA SER A 230 -23.75 31.26 21.42
C SER A 230 -22.79 31.96 20.45
N PRO A 231 -23.03 33.24 20.07
CA PRO A 231 -22.17 33.97 19.14
C PRO A 231 -20.81 34.42 19.73
N SER A 232 -20.44 33.95 20.94
CA SER A 232 -19.23 34.38 21.66
C SER A 232 -18.08 33.39 21.45
N ILE A 233 -16.90 33.87 21.04
CA ILE A 233 -15.66 33.08 20.98
C ILE A 233 -15.08 32.95 22.39
N ILE A 234 -14.73 31.72 22.82
CA ILE A 234 -14.00 31.49 24.08
C ILE A 234 -12.57 31.04 23.74
N LEU A 235 -11.57 31.79 24.21
CA LEU A 235 -10.16 31.41 24.13
C LEU A 235 -9.85 30.36 25.23
N ARG A 236 -9.45 29.14 24.85
CA ARG A 236 -9.00 28.10 25.78
C ARG A 236 -7.66 27.53 25.33
N ASN A 237 -6.79 27.19 26.29
CA ASN A 237 -5.63 26.33 26.04
C ASN A 237 -6.17 24.94 25.68
N MET A 238 -6.02 24.52 24.42
CA MET A 238 -6.62 23.28 23.92
C MET A 238 -5.60 22.16 23.81
N GLU A 239 -6.09 20.94 23.96
CA GLU A 239 -5.33 19.71 23.80
C GLU A 239 -4.72 19.63 22.41
N THR A 240 -3.44 19.29 22.36
CA THR A 240 -2.71 19.16 21.09
C THR A 240 -2.97 17.82 20.41
N ASN A 241 -3.56 16.86 21.15
CA ASN A 241 -3.74 15.48 20.73
C ASN A 241 -5.25 15.21 20.73
N ILE A 242 -5.83 15.04 19.54
CA ILE A 242 -7.28 14.99 19.35
C ILE A 242 -7.69 13.58 18.90
N GLY A 243 -8.73 13.06 19.55
CA GLY A 243 -9.39 11.79 19.29
C GLY A 243 -10.32 11.45 20.45
N LEU A 244 -11.06 10.34 20.39
CA LEU A 244 -11.79 9.86 21.57
C LEU A 244 -10.84 9.71 22.77
N PHE A 245 -9.63 9.22 22.50
CA PHE A 245 -8.47 9.30 23.37
C PHE A 245 -7.49 10.35 22.83
N GLY A 246 -7.09 11.32 23.65
CA GLY A 246 -6.11 12.31 23.24
C GLY A 246 -4.72 11.69 23.18
N ARG A 247 -4.24 11.16 24.30
CA ARG A 247 -2.97 10.41 24.41
C ARG A 247 -3.19 9.10 25.14
N ALA A 248 -2.66 8.01 24.58
CA ALA A 248 -2.63 6.69 25.19
C ALA A 248 -1.20 6.14 25.24
N GLU A 249 -0.82 5.51 26.35
CA GLU A 249 0.52 4.94 26.54
C GLU A 249 0.45 3.56 27.15
N LEU A 250 1.19 2.61 26.56
CA LEU A 250 1.29 1.23 27.04
C LEU A 250 -0.07 0.51 27.18
N VAL A 251 -1.07 0.94 26.43
CA VAL A 251 -2.45 0.42 26.52
C VAL A 251 -2.70 -0.72 25.55
N GLN A 252 -3.73 -1.51 25.85
CA GLN A 252 -4.40 -2.38 24.88
C GLN A 252 -5.81 -1.84 24.63
N ILE A 253 -6.08 -1.41 23.39
CA ILE A 253 -7.44 -1.07 22.94
C ILE A 253 -7.82 -2.10 21.89
N GLN A 254 -8.96 -2.76 22.07
CA GLN A 254 -9.40 -3.78 21.13
C GLN A 254 -10.92 -3.90 20.96
N ASN A 255 -11.32 -4.47 19.82
CA ASN A 255 -12.70 -4.82 19.46
C ASN A 255 -13.66 -3.63 19.58
N LEU A 256 -13.33 -2.50 18.97
CA LEU A 256 -14.05 -1.24 19.12
C LEU A 256 -14.29 -0.55 17.78
N HIS A 257 -15.53 -0.13 17.52
CA HIS A 257 -15.92 0.48 16.24
C HIS A 257 -16.43 1.91 16.45
N LEU A 258 -15.78 2.90 15.85
CA LEU A 258 -16.20 4.31 15.89
C LEU A 258 -16.88 4.68 14.58
N ASN A 259 -18.16 5.01 14.64
CA ASN A 259 -18.96 5.34 13.47
C ASN A 259 -19.32 6.82 13.43
N ASP A 260 -19.28 7.42 12.24
CA ASP A 260 -19.67 8.81 12.01
C ASP A 260 -18.84 9.83 12.83
N VAL A 261 -17.53 9.60 12.92
CA VAL A 261 -16.59 10.51 13.56
C VAL A 261 -16.51 11.81 12.75
N THR A 262 -16.64 12.95 13.41
CA THR A 262 -16.47 14.28 12.81
C THR A 262 -15.45 15.09 13.61
N ILE A 263 -14.22 15.15 13.11
CA ILE A 263 -13.21 16.08 13.59
C ILE A 263 -13.08 17.19 12.54
N ASP A 264 -13.29 18.44 12.95
CA ASP A 264 -13.14 19.61 12.07
C ASP A 264 -12.50 20.76 12.83
N ILE A 265 -11.20 20.94 12.65
CA ILE A 265 -10.39 21.88 13.43
C ILE A 265 -9.44 22.67 12.53
N ALA A 266 -9.03 23.85 13.01
CA ALA A 266 -8.09 24.69 12.28
C ALA A 266 -6.62 24.27 12.47
N LYS A 267 -6.24 23.83 13.68
CA LYS A 267 -4.88 23.36 14.03
C LYS A 267 -4.89 22.34 15.17
N ALA A 268 -3.98 21.36 15.11
CA ALA A 268 -3.61 20.47 16.21
C ALA A 268 -2.18 19.91 16.02
N HIS A 269 -1.66 19.14 16.98
CA HIS A 269 -0.40 18.42 16.78
C HIS A 269 -0.66 17.03 16.20
N TYR A 270 -1.50 16.24 16.86
CA TYR A 270 -1.82 14.87 16.46
C TYR A 270 -3.34 14.69 16.44
N VAL A 271 -3.86 14.08 15.38
CA VAL A 271 -5.31 13.90 15.18
C VAL A 271 -5.59 12.47 14.76
N GLY A 272 -6.40 11.75 15.52
CA GLY A 272 -6.93 10.45 15.14
C GLY A 272 -8.40 10.36 15.49
N GLY A 273 -9.20 9.63 14.71
CA GLY A 273 -10.60 9.40 15.07
C GLY A 273 -10.73 8.71 16.44
N LEU A 274 -9.88 7.71 16.69
CA LEU A 274 -9.80 7.04 17.98
C LEU A 274 -8.74 7.65 18.90
N VAL A 275 -7.47 7.73 18.47
CA VAL A 275 -6.36 8.18 19.33
C VAL A 275 -5.55 9.28 18.66
N GLY A 276 -5.34 10.42 19.32
CA GLY A 276 -4.41 11.44 18.83
C GLY A 276 -2.97 10.90 18.78
N HIS A 277 -2.44 10.47 19.92
CA HIS A 277 -1.10 9.89 20.06
C HIS A 277 -1.16 8.57 20.85
N ALA A 278 -0.78 7.46 20.24
CA ALA A 278 -0.64 6.17 20.89
C ALA A 278 0.84 5.75 20.94
N ASN A 279 1.42 5.63 22.15
CA ASN A 279 2.81 5.23 22.34
C ASN A 279 2.91 3.85 22.99
N GLU A 280 3.76 2.98 22.45
CA GLU A 280 4.03 1.62 22.91
C GLU A 280 2.75 0.79 23.16
N SER A 281 1.71 1.04 22.37
CA SER A 281 0.36 0.53 22.61
C SER A 281 -0.02 -0.58 21.65
N LYS A 282 -0.94 -1.46 22.05
CA LYS A 282 -1.51 -2.50 21.19
C LYS A 282 -2.91 -2.11 20.75
N LEU A 283 -3.12 -2.09 19.44
CA LEU A 283 -4.41 -1.76 18.84
C LEU A 283 -4.88 -2.96 18.01
N LYS A 284 -6.09 -3.47 18.27
CA LYS A 284 -6.54 -4.68 17.61
C LYS A 284 -8.02 -4.67 17.30
N THR A 285 -8.40 -4.97 16.05
CA THR A 285 -9.81 -5.04 15.64
C THR A 285 -10.54 -3.73 15.96
N ILE A 286 -10.14 -2.67 15.28
CA ILE A 286 -10.71 -1.33 15.48
C ILE A 286 -11.07 -0.73 14.14
N SER A 287 -12.21 -0.04 14.10
CA SER A 287 -12.63 0.69 12.91
C SER A 287 -13.00 2.14 13.15
N THR A 288 -12.82 2.97 12.12
CA THR A 288 -13.37 4.33 12.08
C THR A 288 -14.05 4.65 10.75
N SER A 289 -15.04 5.54 10.79
CA SER A 289 -15.68 6.15 9.61
C SER A 289 -16.00 7.62 9.88
N GLY A 290 -16.25 8.40 8.82
CA GLY A 290 -16.63 9.81 8.92
C GLY A 290 -15.62 10.78 8.29
N LEU A 291 -15.40 11.93 8.92
CA LEU A 291 -14.54 13.02 8.45
C LEU A 291 -13.51 13.40 9.50
N ILE A 292 -12.24 13.42 9.09
CA ILE A 292 -11.12 13.95 9.86
C ILE A 292 -10.52 15.13 9.09
N ASN A 293 -10.97 16.34 9.39
CA ASN A 293 -10.36 17.58 8.91
C ASN A 293 -9.45 18.15 10.01
N SER A 294 -8.14 17.92 9.87
CA SER A 294 -7.14 18.32 10.87
C SER A 294 -6.71 19.79 10.76
N GLY A 295 -7.14 20.49 9.71
CA GLY A 295 -6.58 21.79 9.34
C GLY A 295 -5.06 21.73 9.20
N VAL A 296 -4.36 22.77 9.67
CA VAL A 296 -2.89 22.78 9.73
C VAL A 296 -2.43 22.03 10.98
N ASN A 297 -1.95 20.80 10.82
CA ASN A 297 -1.36 20.03 11.91
C ASN A 297 0.18 20.11 11.95
N LYS A 298 0.77 19.97 13.14
CA LYS A 298 2.24 19.98 13.29
C LYS A 298 2.89 18.63 12.98
N PHE A 299 2.19 17.52 13.26
CA PHE A 299 2.72 16.17 13.09
C PHE A 299 1.78 15.33 12.22
N GLY A 300 0.95 14.46 12.81
CA GLY A 300 0.19 13.46 12.07
C GLY A 300 -1.33 13.55 12.22
N ALA A 301 -2.05 13.28 11.13
CA ALA A 301 -3.49 13.04 11.12
C ALA A 301 -3.81 11.68 10.49
N GLY A 302 -4.64 10.89 11.15
CA GLY A 302 -5.08 9.59 10.68
C GLY A 302 -6.57 9.33 10.92
N GLY A 303 -7.15 8.42 10.14
CA GLY A 303 -8.53 7.98 10.35
C GLY A 303 -8.74 7.34 11.73
N ILE A 304 -7.77 6.56 12.23
CA ILE A 304 -7.82 5.97 13.58
C ILE A 304 -6.83 6.66 14.51
N VAL A 305 -5.56 6.81 14.09
CA VAL A 305 -4.49 7.29 14.96
C VAL A 305 -3.73 8.45 14.34
N GLY A 306 -3.45 9.52 15.09
CA GLY A 306 -2.55 10.58 14.60
C GLY A 306 -1.11 10.07 14.47
N THR A 307 -0.51 9.70 15.61
CA THR A 307 0.84 9.12 15.67
C THR A 307 0.86 7.84 16.50
N TYR A 308 1.60 6.84 16.02
CA TYR A 308 1.57 5.49 16.56
C TYR A 308 2.97 4.90 16.80
N SER A 309 3.17 4.23 17.93
CA SER A 309 4.23 3.24 18.14
C SER A 309 3.66 2.02 18.89
N GLY A 310 4.07 0.81 18.51
CA GLY A 310 3.59 -0.44 19.13
C GLY A 310 3.21 -1.53 18.12
N SER A 311 2.22 -2.37 18.46
CA SER A 311 1.70 -3.42 17.55
C SER A 311 0.22 -3.25 17.23
N ALA A 312 -0.09 -3.01 15.95
CA ALA A 312 -1.42 -2.84 15.41
C ALA A 312 -1.81 -4.01 14.49
N GLU A 313 -3.02 -4.52 14.63
CA GLU A 313 -3.53 -5.62 13.80
C GLU A 313 -5.03 -5.49 13.54
N ARG A 314 -5.51 -5.77 12.32
CA ARG A 314 -6.93 -5.68 11.94
C ARG A 314 -7.52 -4.31 12.23
N LEU A 315 -6.89 -3.27 11.71
CA LEU A 315 -7.39 -1.89 11.81
C LEU A 315 -7.97 -1.46 10.47
N TRP A 316 -9.14 -0.82 10.45
CA TRP A 316 -9.70 -0.28 9.21
C TRP A 316 -10.38 1.07 9.32
N SER A 317 -10.20 1.91 8.29
CA SER A 317 -10.79 3.25 8.25
C SER A 317 -11.44 3.52 6.90
N SER A 318 -12.70 3.95 6.92
CA SER A 318 -13.39 4.55 5.77
C SER A 318 -13.48 6.08 5.87
N ALA A 319 -12.84 6.66 6.89
CA ALA A 319 -12.91 8.09 7.12
C ALA A 319 -12.17 8.88 6.03
N LYS A 320 -12.77 9.97 5.58
CA LYS A 320 -12.10 10.94 4.71
C LYS A 320 -11.14 11.78 5.55
N VAL A 321 -9.88 11.86 5.14
CA VAL A 321 -8.84 12.63 5.85
C VAL A 321 -8.44 13.84 5.02
N VAL A 322 -8.54 15.03 5.62
CA VAL A 322 -8.21 16.31 4.98
C VAL A 322 -7.34 17.15 5.92
N GLY A 323 -6.34 17.85 5.38
CA GLY A 323 -5.58 18.83 6.16
C GLY A 323 -4.45 19.49 5.38
N ASP A 324 -3.74 20.41 6.03
CA ASP A 324 -2.67 21.22 5.42
C ASP A 324 -1.36 21.18 6.22
N GLY A 325 -1.21 20.23 7.14
CA GLY A 325 0.01 20.08 7.93
C GLY A 325 0.91 18.92 7.51
N TYR A 326 1.77 18.41 8.38
CA TYR A 326 2.94 17.63 7.94
C TYR A 326 2.64 16.23 7.40
N GLU A 327 1.87 15.40 8.12
CA GLU A 327 1.67 13.98 7.81
C GLU A 327 0.17 13.61 7.82
N HIS A 328 -0.30 12.98 6.74
CA HIS A 328 -1.70 12.54 6.61
C HIS A 328 -1.78 11.12 6.08
N GLY A 329 -2.45 10.24 6.82
CA GLY A 329 -2.75 8.88 6.40
C GLY A 329 -4.23 8.53 6.55
N GLY A 330 -4.77 7.68 5.69
CA GLY A 330 -6.17 7.23 5.84
C GLY A 330 -6.40 6.40 7.11
N LEU A 331 -5.37 5.70 7.60
CA LEU A 331 -5.40 4.95 8.86
C LEU A 331 -4.62 5.66 9.96
N MET A 332 -3.34 5.98 9.71
CA MET A 332 -2.48 6.67 10.67
C MET A 332 -1.68 7.80 10.05
N GLY A 333 -1.50 8.91 10.75
CA GLY A 333 -0.62 9.99 10.28
C GLY A 333 0.84 9.54 10.19
N HIS A 334 1.41 9.03 11.29
CA HIS A 334 2.77 8.51 11.29
C HIS A 334 2.96 7.30 12.21
N MET A 335 3.78 6.34 11.78
CA MET A 335 4.19 5.17 12.58
C MET A 335 5.69 5.19 12.93
N TYR A 336 6.03 5.24 14.22
CA TYR A 336 7.39 5.13 14.76
C TYR A 336 7.67 3.72 15.29
N GLY A 337 8.40 2.94 14.50
CA GLY A 337 8.72 1.55 14.78
C GLY A 337 7.48 0.66 14.82
N GLY A 338 7.63 -0.52 15.42
CA GLY A 338 6.48 -1.41 15.63
C GLY A 338 6.00 -2.15 14.38
N SER A 339 4.76 -2.62 14.40
CA SER A 339 4.16 -3.33 13.27
C SER A 339 2.68 -2.99 13.05
N LEU A 340 2.29 -2.86 11.79
CA LEU A 340 0.91 -2.80 11.31
C LEU A 340 0.64 -4.03 10.44
N LYS A 341 -0.42 -4.78 10.74
CA LYS A 341 -0.76 -6.02 10.05
C LYS A 341 -2.24 -6.08 9.69
N ARG A 342 -2.59 -6.67 8.53
CA ARG A 342 -3.99 -6.98 8.17
C ARG A 342 -4.92 -5.77 8.25
N SER A 343 -4.43 -4.61 7.83
CA SER A 343 -5.09 -3.34 8.09
C SER A 343 -5.30 -2.54 6.81
N HIS A 344 -6.35 -1.74 6.74
CA HIS A 344 -6.68 -1.05 5.50
C HIS A 344 -7.37 0.31 5.64
N ALA A 345 -7.32 1.10 4.58
CA ALA A 345 -8.04 2.37 4.50
C ALA A 345 -8.73 2.53 3.14
N THR A 346 -10.00 2.96 3.15
CA THR A 346 -10.81 3.15 1.94
C THR A 346 -11.25 4.60 1.71
N GLY A 347 -11.15 5.45 2.73
CA GLY A 347 -11.47 6.87 2.61
C GLY A 347 -10.39 7.66 1.85
N ASP A 348 -10.82 8.69 1.13
CA ASP A 348 -9.91 9.59 0.40
C ASP A 348 -9.02 10.39 1.37
N VAL A 349 -7.79 10.66 0.93
CA VAL A 349 -6.82 11.48 1.66
C VAL A 349 -6.42 12.67 0.81
N SER A 350 -6.61 13.88 1.32
CA SER A 350 -6.25 15.12 0.62
C SER A 350 -5.45 16.04 1.54
N SER A 351 -4.19 16.31 1.19
CA SER A 351 -3.33 17.18 1.98
C SER A 351 -2.38 18.03 1.14
N ASN A 352 -2.11 19.26 1.60
CA ASN A 352 -1.01 20.09 1.09
C ASN A 352 0.29 19.89 1.89
N GLY A 353 0.34 18.84 2.70
CA GLY A 353 1.45 18.46 3.57
C GLY A 353 2.67 17.90 2.88
N LEU A 354 3.69 17.62 3.69
CA LEU A 354 4.95 17.02 3.22
C LEU A 354 4.84 15.52 3.02
N TYR A 355 3.98 14.81 3.75
CA TYR A 355 3.86 13.36 3.67
C TYR A 355 2.40 12.96 3.63
N THR A 356 1.97 12.40 2.50
CA THR A 356 0.56 12.00 2.32
C THR A 356 0.49 10.57 1.84
N GLY A 357 -0.25 9.72 2.54
CA GLY A 357 -0.46 8.33 2.16
C GLY A 357 -1.90 7.86 2.32
N GLY A 358 -2.33 6.89 1.51
CA GLY A 358 -3.67 6.32 1.65
C GLY A 358 -3.83 5.50 2.94
N LEU A 359 -2.79 4.80 3.41
CA LEU A 359 -2.78 4.08 4.68
C LEU A 359 -2.03 4.87 5.77
N LEU A 360 -0.77 5.24 5.49
CA LEU A 360 0.11 5.93 6.44
C LEU A 360 0.68 7.22 5.81
N GLY A 361 0.67 8.34 6.53
CA GLY A 361 1.39 9.53 6.06
C GLY A 361 2.90 9.28 6.01
N GLY A 362 3.48 8.86 7.13
CA GLY A 362 4.90 8.49 7.23
C GLY A 362 5.15 7.25 8.08
N SER A 363 6.31 6.62 7.88
CA SER A 363 6.73 5.47 8.65
C SER A 363 8.25 5.44 8.83
N SER A 364 8.71 5.24 10.07
CA SER A 364 10.14 5.19 10.38
C SER A 364 10.47 4.25 11.55
N GLY A 365 11.76 4.02 11.83
CA GLY A 365 12.20 3.40 13.08
C GLY A 365 12.12 1.87 13.15
N ASN A 366 12.55 1.15 12.10
CA ASN A 366 12.52 -0.33 12.03
C ASN A 366 11.10 -0.91 12.07
N CYS A 367 10.16 -0.24 11.39
CA CYS A 367 8.76 -0.62 11.37
C CYS A 367 8.45 -1.73 10.34
N LYS A 368 7.30 -2.39 10.49
CA LYS A 368 6.79 -3.41 9.57
C LYS A 368 5.34 -3.13 9.18
N VAL A 369 5.07 -3.06 7.88
CA VAL A 369 3.71 -2.98 7.32
C VAL A 369 3.49 -4.24 6.50
N ILE A 370 2.54 -5.07 6.91
CA ILE A 370 2.37 -6.42 6.38
C ILE A 370 0.90 -6.65 6.05
N ASP A 371 0.61 -7.22 4.88
CA ASP A 371 -0.75 -7.63 4.50
C ASP A 371 -1.76 -6.48 4.70
N SER A 372 -1.43 -5.30 4.17
CA SER A 372 -2.18 -4.08 4.43
C SER A 372 -2.37 -3.27 3.15
N TYR A 373 -3.48 -2.54 3.04
CA TYR A 373 -3.83 -1.92 1.77
C TYR A 373 -4.59 -0.60 1.86
N ALA A 374 -4.56 0.19 0.79
CA ALA A 374 -5.31 1.44 0.66
C ALA A 374 -6.09 1.50 -0.66
N MET A 375 -7.30 2.07 -0.62
CA MET A 375 -8.19 2.17 -1.79
C MET A 375 -8.65 3.58 -2.12
N GLY A 376 -8.65 4.50 -1.15
CA GLY A 376 -9.05 5.89 -1.37
C GLY A 376 -8.10 6.65 -2.30
N ASP A 377 -8.63 7.64 -3.02
CA ASP A 377 -7.80 8.53 -3.83
C ASP A 377 -6.91 9.40 -2.93
N VAL A 378 -5.66 9.60 -3.34
CA VAL A 378 -4.66 10.38 -2.60
C VAL A 378 -4.28 11.63 -3.38
N ARG A 379 -4.52 12.80 -2.78
CA ARG A 379 -4.04 14.10 -3.28
C ARG A 379 -3.06 14.69 -2.28
N GLY A 380 -1.82 14.92 -2.72
CA GLY A 380 -0.72 15.41 -1.89
C GLY A 380 0.02 16.59 -2.54
N TYR A 381 1.08 17.06 -1.88
CA TYR A 381 1.99 18.08 -2.43
C TYR A 381 3.41 17.52 -2.63
N GLU A 382 4.04 17.05 -1.55
CA GLU A 382 5.37 16.42 -1.56
C GLU A 382 5.27 15.01 -0.93
N TYR A 383 6.18 14.10 -1.31
CA TYR A 383 6.25 12.70 -0.84
C TYR A 383 4.89 12.03 -0.67
N THR A 384 4.24 11.79 -1.80
CA THR A 384 2.87 11.27 -1.82
C THR A 384 2.85 9.82 -2.30
N GLY A 385 2.29 8.95 -1.46
CA GLY A 385 2.14 7.52 -1.71
C GLY A 385 0.69 7.09 -1.77
N GLY A 386 0.31 6.16 -2.64
CA GLY A 386 -1.01 5.54 -2.54
C GLY A 386 -1.16 4.69 -1.27
N LEU A 387 -0.09 4.06 -0.78
CA LEU A 387 -0.07 3.35 0.51
C LEU A 387 0.56 4.20 1.62
N ILE A 388 1.82 4.64 1.43
CA ILE A 388 2.60 5.33 2.46
C ILE A 388 3.30 6.55 1.86
N GLY A 389 3.13 7.75 2.40
CA GLY A 389 3.81 8.94 1.87
C GLY A 389 5.35 8.82 1.89
N SER A 390 5.90 8.55 3.07
CA SER A 390 7.35 8.36 3.28
C SER A 390 7.67 7.11 4.10
N VAL A 391 8.63 6.32 3.62
CA VAL A 391 9.10 5.08 4.25
C VAL A 391 10.59 5.18 4.54
N SER A 392 11.00 5.05 5.81
CA SER A 392 12.39 5.14 6.22
C SER A 392 12.81 4.05 7.21
N GLY A 393 13.72 3.15 6.82
CA GLY A 393 14.16 2.07 7.71
C GLY A 393 13.05 1.06 8.02
N CYS A 394 12.15 0.76 7.07
CA CYS A 394 11.01 -0.13 7.31
C CYS A 394 10.90 -1.28 6.30
N GLN A 395 10.06 -2.26 6.62
CA GLN A 395 9.70 -3.37 5.74
C GLN A 395 8.22 -3.28 5.36
N VAL A 396 7.94 -3.25 4.06
CA VAL A 396 6.59 -3.28 3.50
C VAL A 396 6.43 -4.57 2.72
N THR A 397 5.52 -5.44 3.15
CA THR A 397 5.41 -6.80 2.63
C THR A 397 3.95 -7.15 2.36
N ASP A 398 3.67 -7.80 1.22
CA ASP A 398 2.33 -8.28 0.87
C ASP A 398 1.26 -7.18 0.95
N SER A 399 1.62 -5.96 0.54
CA SER A 399 0.79 -4.76 0.75
C SER A 399 0.60 -3.99 -0.55
N PHE A 400 -0.56 -3.33 -0.70
CA PHE A 400 -0.93 -2.75 -1.99
C PHE A 400 -1.81 -1.50 -1.93
N ALA A 401 -1.82 -0.73 -3.01
CA ALA A 401 -2.71 0.43 -3.15
C ALA A 401 -3.45 0.43 -4.50
N THR A 402 -4.70 0.89 -4.48
CA THR A 402 -5.57 0.89 -5.68
C THR A 402 -6.10 2.27 -6.06
N GLY A 403 -6.13 3.23 -5.14
CA GLY A 403 -6.58 4.60 -5.40
C GLY A 403 -5.62 5.37 -6.32
N ASN A 404 -6.14 6.40 -6.99
CA ASN A 404 -5.31 7.26 -7.84
C ASN A 404 -4.47 8.21 -6.97
N VAL A 405 -3.27 8.52 -7.42
CA VAL A 405 -2.33 9.37 -6.69
C VAL A 405 -1.99 10.60 -7.53
N ARG A 406 -2.18 11.79 -6.96
CA ARG A 406 -1.80 13.06 -7.58
C ARG A 406 -1.06 13.97 -6.59
N ALA A 407 0.12 14.42 -6.96
CA ALA A 407 0.90 15.40 -6.18
C ALA A 407 1.93 16.09 -7.07
N ASP A 408 2.64 17.09 -6.55
CA ASP A 408 3.62 17.85 -7.34
C ASP A 408 4.99 17.16 -7.35
N LYS A 409 5.43 16.62 -6.19
CA LYS A 409 6.79 16.11 -6.01
C LYS A 409 6.84 14.75 -5.34
N TYR A 410 7.71 13.88 -5.85
CA TYR A 410 7.99 12.54 -5.32
C TYR A 410 6.71 11.74 -5.11
N VAL A 411 6.16 11.26 -6.23
CA VAL A 411 4.84 10.64 -6.27
C VAL A 411 4.98 9.17 -6.60
N GLY A 412 4.35 8.30 -5.80
CA GLY A 412 4.36 6.85 -6.00
C GLY A 412 3.01 6.20 -5.68
N GLY A 413 2.65 5.14 -6.40
CA GLY A 413 1.46 4.35 -6.05
C GLY A 413 1.59 3.60 -4.72
N LEU A 414 2.80 3.14 -4.36
CA LEU A 414 3.10 2.61 -3.02
C LEU A 414 3.64 3.73 -2.12
N ALA A 415 4.72 4.39 -2.54
CA ALA A 415 5.38 5.40 -1.72
C ALA A 415 5.98 6.57 -2.49
N GLY A 416 5.89 7.78 -1.93
CA GLY A 416 6.57 8.95 -2.48
C GLY A 416 8.08 8.89 -2.24
N TYR A 417 8.48 8.68 -0.98
CA TYR A 417 9.87 8.48 -0.57
C TYR A 417 10.12 7.08 0.00
N PHE A 418 11.26 6.49 -0.37
CA PHE A 418 11.65 5.15 0.06
C PHE A 418 13.14 5.07 0.41
N GLY A 419 13.47 5.33 1.68
CA GLY A 419 14.83 5.39 2.19
C GLY A 419 15.19 4.18 3.06
N ASN A 420 16.33 3.52 2.80
CA ASN A 420 16.87 2.42 3.62
C ASN A 420 15.81 1.37 4.01
N SER A 421 14.89 1.07 3.08
CA SER A 421 13.69 0.26 3.33
C SER A 421 13.63 -0.93 2.39
N LYS A 422 12.75 -1.90 2.70
CA LYS A 422 12.51 -3.08 1.87
C LYS A 422 11.03 -3.22 1.51
N ALA A 423 10.74 -3.32 0.22
CA ALA A 423 9.41 -3.61 -0.33
C ALA A 423 9.44 -5.01 -0.96
N THR A 424 8.54 -5.90 -0.56
CA THR A 424 8.49 -7.29 -1.05
C THR A 424 7.05 -7.68 -1.36
N ARG A 425 6.79 -8.17 -2.58
CA ARG A 425 5.43 -8.55 -3.01
C ARG A 425 4.41 -7.43 -2.80
N THR A 426 4.78 -6.23 -3.22
CA THR A 426 3.94 -5.04 -3.14
C THR A 426 3.45 -4.62 -4.51
N HIS A 427 2.29 -3.98 -4.59
CA HIS A 427 1.81 -3.50 -5.88
C HIS A 427 0.93 -2.26 -5.80
N ALA A 428 0.87 -1.53 -6.92
CA ALA A 428 -0.02 -0.39 -7.10
C ALA A 428 -0.70 -0.41 -8.47
N VAL A 429 -2.00 -0.17 -8.51
CA VAL A 429 -2.80 -0.27 -9.76
C VAL A 429 -3.48 1.04 -10.18
N GLY A 430 -3.61 2.00 -9.27
CA GLY A 430 -4.16 3.32 -9.54
C GLY A 430 -3.25 4.17 -10.43
N SER A 431 -3.83 5.13 -11.14
CA SER A 431 -3.04 6.07 -11.96
C SER A 431 -2.22 7.02 -11.08
N VAL A 432 -1.02 7.38 -11.54
CA VAL A 432 -0.10 8.27 -10.80
C VAL A 432 0.21 9.49 -11.65
N THR A 433 -0.01 10.69 -11.10
CA THR A 433 0.29 11.96 -11.77
C THR A 433 1.16 12.85 -10.88
N GLY A 434 2.26 13.38 -11.42
CA GLY A 434 3.04 14.43 -10.75
C GLY A 434 3.99 15.21 -11.65
N ASP A 435 4.72 16.16 -11.06
CA ASP A 435 5.54 17.11 -11.83
C ASP A 435 7.05 16.81 -11.74
N LEU A 436 7.57 16.44 -10.56
CA LEU A 436 9.00 16.19 -10.38
C LEU A 436 9.38 14.72 -10.66
N ASP A 437 9.52 13.91 -9.61
CA ASP A 437 9.78 12.47 -9.68
C ASP A 437 8.46 11.72 -9.53
N THR A 438 8.05 11.01 -10.58
CA THR A 438 6.76 10.30 -10.62
C THR A 438 6.98 8.84 -11.00
N GLY A 439 6.71 7.93 -10.06
CA GLY A 439 6.83 6.49 -10.25
C GLY A 439 5.50 5.77 -10.08
N GLY A 440 5.22 4.73 -10.86
CA GLY A 440 3.99 3.94 -10.67
C GLY A 440 3.91 3.26 -9.30
N LEU A 441 5.05 2.84 -8.73
CA LEU A 441 5.16 2.28 -7.38
C LEU A 441 5.88 3.24 -6.43
N ILE A 442 7.07 3.74 -6.79
CA ILE A 442 7.89 4.57 -5.91
C ILE A 442 8.36 5.85 -6.62
N GLY A 443 8.16 7.01 -6.01
CA GLY A 443 8.69 8.28 -6.52
C GLY A 443 10.22 8.33 -6.44
N PHE A 444 10.78 8.26 -5.24
CA PHE A 444 12.21 8.43 -5.00
C PHE A 444 12.76 7.39 -4.01
N ALA A 445 13.71 6.57 -4.46
CA ALA A 445 14.31 5.48 -3.68
C ALA A 445 15.80 5.70 -3.42
N VAL A 446 16.19 5.61 -2.15
CA VAL A 446 17.58 5.81 -1.67
C VAL A 446 17.98 4.63 -0.79
N THR A 447 19.07 3.92 -1.14
CA THR A 447 19.51 2.70 -0.42
C THR A 447 18.40 1.64 -0.26
N GLY A 448 17.39 1.67 -1.13
CA GLY A 448 16.18 0.84 -1.01
C GLY A 448 16.33 -0.55 -1.65
N LYS A 449 15.49 -1.49 -1.23
CA LYS A 449 15.38 -2.83 -1.84
C LYS A 449 13.94 -3.11 -2.25
N VAL A 450 13.71 -3.30 -3.55
CA VAL A 450 12.39 -3.57 -4.10
C VAL A 450 12.41 -4.92 -4.80
N GLU A 451 11.60 -5.86 -4.34
CA GLU A 451 11.61 -7.24 -4.80
C GLU A 451 10.18 -7.73 -5.10
N GLN A 452 10.01 -8.45 -6.22
CA GLN A 452 8.74 -9.12 -6.55
C GLN A 452 7.53 -8.17 -6.56
N SER A 453 7.73 -6.93 -6.99
CA SER A 453 6.72 -5.86 -6.88
C SER A 453 6.37 -5.30 -8.25
N TYR A 454 5.18 -4.72 -8.38
CA TYR A 454 4.71 -4.27 -9.69
C TYR A 454 3.76 -3.07 -9.67
N ALA A 455 3.69 -2.37 -10.81
CA ALA A 455 2.71 -1.32 -11.04
C ALA A 455 2.01 -1.49 -12.40
N THR A 456 0.70 -1.24 -12.44
CA THR A 456 -0.10 -1.37 -13.68
C THR A 456 -0.88 -0.12 -14.06
N GLY A 457 -0.97 0.86 -13.17
CA GLY A 457 -1.62 2.14 -13.47
C GLY A 457 -0.79 2.98 -14.44
N ALA A 458 -1.47 3.82 -15.24
CA ALA A 458 -0.79 4.79 -16.09
C ALA A 458 -0.04 5.84 -15.26
N VAL A 459 1.13 6.25 -15.73
CA VAL A 459 2.01 7.22 -15.04
C VAL A 459 2.20 8.46 -15.91
N SER A 460 1.85 9.63 -15.38
CA SER A 460 2.07 10.91 -16.04
C SER A 460 2.96 11.81 -15.18
N GLY A 461 4.21 12.02 -15.61
CA GLY A 461 5.18 12.90 -14.95
C GLY A 461 5.51 14.14 -15.79
N ALA A 462 6.35 15.05 -15.26
CA ALA A 462 6.99 16.08 -16.08
C ALA A 462 8.51 15.92 -16.15
N LYS A 463 9.24 15.81 -15.03
CA LYS A 463 10.71 15.84 -15.02
C LYS A 463 11.41 14.48 -15.03
N ILE A 464 11.07 13.56 -14.13
CA ILE A 464 11.63 12.21 -14.09
C ILE A 464 10.47 11.25 -13.89
N THR A 465 10.27 10.35 -14.85
CA THR A 465 9.09 9.48 -14.86
C THR A 465 9.51 8.03 -15.04
N GLY A 466 9.07 7.16 -14.14
CA GLY A 466 9.29 5.72 -14.21
C GLY A 466 7.97 4.96 -14.11
N GLY A 467 7.75 3.96 -14.96
CA GLY A 467 6.54 3.12 -14.84
C GLY A 467 6.46 2.36 -13.51
N LEU A 468 7.59 2.07 -12.87
CA LEU A 468 7.66 1.51 -11.51
C LEU A 468 8.32 2.45 -10.52
N ILE A 469 9.55 2.90 -10.78
CA ILE A 469 10.30 3.77 -9.86
C ILE A 469 10.81 5.00 -10.61
N ALA A 470 10.56 6.21 -10.14
CA ALA A 470 11.08 7.38 -10.85
C ALA A 470 12.61 7.47 -10.72
N SER A 471 13.15 7.44 -9.50
CA SER A 471 14.59 7.54 -9.24
C SER A 471 15.10 6.47 -8.27
N MET A 472 16.20 5.82 -8.65
CA MET A 472 16.94 4.85 -7.83
C MET A 472 18.38 5.34 -7.63
N ILE A 473 18.75 5.65 -6.39
CA ILE A 473 20.09 6.16 -6.07
C ILE A 473 20.76 5.42 -4.91
N GLU A 474 22.10 5.55 -4.83
CA GLU A 474 22.92 5.13 -3.68
C GLU A 474 22.78 3.63 -3.35
N GLY A 475 23.06 2.76 -4.32
CA GLY A 475 23.02 1.32 -4.10
C GLY A 475 21.60 0.74 -3.99
N THR A 476 20.59 1.45 -4.50
CA THR A 476 19.22 0.93 -4.53
C THR A 476 19.11 -0.25 -5.49
N THR A 477 18.36 -1.28 -5.11
CA THR A 477 18.21 -2.53 -5.88
C THR A 477 16.75 -2.81 -6.23
N LEU A 478 16.51 -3.20 -7.48
CA LEU A 478 15.22 -3.62 -8.00
C LEU A 478 15.33 -5.03 -8.59
N LYS A 479 14.54 -5.98 -8.10
CA LYS A 479 14.61 -7.38 -8.53
C LYS A 479 13.24 -7.98 -8.82
N GLN A 480 13.15 -8.80 -9.88
CA GLN A 480 11.95 -9.59 -10.18
C GLN A 480 10.66 -8.76 -10.24
N SER A 481 10.73 -7.55 -10.76
CA SER A 481 9.66 -6.55 -10.65
C SER A 481 9.29 -6.00 -12.02
N TYR A 482 8.08 -5.44 -12.16
CA TYR A 482 7.61 -5.05 -13.48
C TYR A 482 6.61 -3.89 -13.51
N ALA A 483 6.55 -3.21 -14.65
CA ALA A 483 5.55 -2.19 -14.96
C ALA A 483 4.81 -2.50 -16.27
N THR A 484 3.50 -2.26 -16.28
CA THR A 484 2.65 -2.50 -17.47
C THR A 484 1.81 -1.30 -17.91
N GLY A 485 1.68 -0.29 -17.06
CA GLY A 485 0.96 0.94 -17.40
C GLY A 485 1.73 1.80 -18.41
N ASP A 486 1.00 2.54 -19.25
CA ASP A 486 1.60 3.53 -20.14
C ASP A 486 2.26 4.66 -19.34
N VAL A 487 3.40 5.15 -19.83
CA VAL A 487 4.21 6.18 -19.18
C VAL A 487 4.32 7.38 -20.10
N SER A 488 3.93 8.56 -19.61
CA SER A 488 4.11 9.83 -20.31
C SER A 488 4.87 10.84 -19.46
N GLY A 489 5.87 11.51 -20.03
CA GLY A 489 6.62 12.59 -19.37
C GLY A 489 7.22 13.59 -20.36
N ASN A 490 7.97 14.58 -19.86
CA ASN A 490 8.75 15.48 -20.73
C ASN A 490 10.21 15.06 -20.74
N GLU A 491 10.85 15.03 -19.59
CA GLU A 491 12.26 14.71 -19.41
C GLU A 491 12.39 13.36 -18.69
N ASP A 492 13.51 12.68 -18.92
CA ASP A 492 13.91 11.44 -18.24
C ASP A 492 12.78 10.43 -18.04
N VAL A 493 12.28 9.87 -19.13
CA VAL A 493 11.12 8.99 -19.14
C VAL A 493 11.55 7.54 -19.38
N GLY A 494 11.34 6.68 -18.38
CA GLY A 494 11.63 5.25 -18.45
C GLY A 494 10.38 4.39 -18.24
N GLY A 495 10.23 3.34 -19.04
CA GLY A 495 9.08 2.42 -18.89
C GLY A 495 9.08 1.63 -17.57
N LEU A 496 10.25 1.37 -16.98
CA LEU A 496 10.39 0.79 -15.63
C LEU A 496 10.96 1.80 -14.65
N VAL A 497 12.11 2.42 -14.99
CA VAL A 497 12.84 3.35 -14.10
C VAL A 497 13.17 4.64 -14.83
N GLY A 498 12.89 5.80 -14.24
CA GLY A 498 13.33 7.08 -14.83
C GLY A 498 14.86 7.19 -14.78
N HIS A 499 15.43 7.20 -13.58
CA HIS A 499 16.87 7.39 -13.36
C HIS A 499 17.46 6.29 -12.48
N LEU A 500 18.53 5.64 -12.95
CA LEU A 500 19.30 4.63 -12.22
C LEU A 500 20.73 5.13 -11.98
N TRP A 501 21.08 5.45 -10.73
CA TRP A 501 22.36 6.11 -10.41
C TRP A 501 23.07 5.54 -9.19
N ASN A 502 24.40 5.62 -9.21
CA ASN A 502 25.30 5.56 -8.07
C ASN A 502 25.28 4.17 -7.41
N SER A 503 25.86 3.21 -8.12
CA SER A 503 25.95 1.79 -7.73
C SER A 503 24.60 1.09 -7.56
N SER A 504 23.55 1.63 -8.17
CA SER A 504 22.21 1.02 -8.16
C SER A 504 22.12 -0.10 -9.20
N SER A 505 21.15 -1.02 -9.03
CA SER A 505 21.01 -2.17 -9.93
C SER A 505 19.57 -2.60 -10.19
N ILE A 506 19.33 -3.09 -11.41
CA ILE A 506 18.09 -3.73 -11.84
C ILE A 506 18.41 -5.16 -12.29
N ASP A 507 17.67 -6.15 -11.76
CA ASP A 507 17.83 -7.58 -12.06
C ASP A 507 16.48 -8.22 -12.37
N ARG A 508 16.39 -9.00 -13.47
CA ARG A 508 15.21 -9.80 -13.84
C ARG A 508 13.90 -9.02 -13.83
N SER A 509 13.89 -7.81 -14.38
CA SER A 509 12.75 -6.89 -14.31
C SER A 509 12.34 -6.39 -15.70
N TYR A 510 11.09 -5.96 -15.86
CA TYR A 510 10.59 -5.65 -17.21
C TYR A 510 9.51 -4.57 -17.28
N ALA A 511 9.40 -3.95 -18.46
CA ALA A 511 8.36 -2.98 -18.81
C ALA A 511 7.65 -3.34 -20.13
N THR A 512 6.32 -3.17 -20.16
CA THR A 512 5.48 -3.49 -21.32
C THR A 512 4.60 -2.33 -21.79
N GLY A 513 4.40 -1.31 -20.97
CA GLY A 513 3.59 -0.12 -21.32
C GLY A 513 4.27 0.77 -22.36
N THR A 514 3.48 1.52 -23.12
CA THR A 514 4.00 2.49 -24.09
C THR A 514 4.67 3.65 -23.36
N VAL A 515 5.83 4.09 -23.84
CA VAL A 515 6.60 5.20 -23.27
C VAL A 515 6.56 6.39 -24.22
N LEU A 516 6.07 7.53 -23.74
CA LEU A 516 6.04 8.81 -24.44
C LEU A 516 6.83 9.86 -23.66
N GLY A 517 7.91 10.37 -24.24
CA GLY A 517 8.73 11.43 -23.64
C GLY A 517 9.10 12.54 -24.63
N LYS A 518 9.92 13.51 -24.22
CA LYS A 518 10.59 14.45 -25.13
C LYS A 518 12.08 14.18 -25.19
N THR A 519 12.77 14.16 -24.06
CA THR A 519 14.23 14.00 -23.99
C THR A 519 14.63 12.88 -23.05
N LEU A 520 15.66 12.10 -23.41
CA LEU A 520 16.14 10.95 -22.62
C LEU A 520 14.99 9.97 -22.33
N VAL A 521 14.60 9.24 -23.36
CA VAL A 521 13.45 8.32 -23.31
C VAL A 521 13.94 6.89 -23.48
N GLY A 522 13.61 6.02 -22.53
CA GLY A 522 14.00 4.62 -22.53
C GLY A 522 12.81 3.68 -22.32
N GLY A 523 12.73 2.60 -23.10
CA GLY A 523 11.69 1.60 -22.91
C GLY A 523 11.77 0.88 -21.54
N LEU A 524 12.97 0.70 -20.98
CA LEU A 524 13.17 0.20 -19.62
C LEU A 524 13.64 1.32 -18.68
N VAL A 525 14.75 1.97 -19.00
CA VAL A 525 15.37 2.98 -18.12
C VAL A 525 15.66 4.25 -18.91
N SER A 526 15.33 5.46 -18.45
CA SER A 526 15.79 6.66 -19.19
C SER A 526 17.32 6.73 -19.17
N SER A 527 17.92 6.83 -17.99
CA SER A 527 19.37 7.02 -17.84
C SER A 527 19.99 6.09 -16.80
N ILE A 528 21.14 5.51 -17.16
CA ILE A 528 21.92 4.60 -16.33
C ILE A 528 23.29 5.21 -16.06
N TRP A 529 23.62 5.44 -14.79
CA TRP A 529 24.86 6.12 -14.38
C TRP A 529 25.58 5.42 -13.23
N TYR A 530 26.83 5.01 -13.46
CA TYR A 530 27.62 4.22 -12.50
C TYR A 530 26.82 3.04 -11.92
N SER A 531 26.06 2.34 -12.76
CA SER A 531 25.05 1.36 -12.33
C SER A 531 25.02 0.14 -13.25
N SER A 532 24.23 -0.88 -12.90
CA SER A 532 24.08 -2.09 -13.71
C SER A 532 22.62 -2.49 -13.96
N VAL A 533 22.38 -3.06 -15.15
CA VAL A 533 21.10 -3.68 -15.50
C VAL A 533 21.37 -5.07 -16.07
N GLU A 534 20.71 -6.09 -15.52
CA GLU A 534 20.93 -7.48 -15.89
C GLU A 534 19.60 -8.22 -16.09
N GLN A 535 19.55 -9.13 -17.07
CA GLN A 535 18.44 -10.06 -17.31
C GLN A 535 17.06 -9.37 -17.45
N SER A 536 17.02 -8.18 -18.04
CA SER A 536 15.83 -7.32 -18.03
C SER A 536 15.34 -6.99 -19.44
N TYR A 537 14.07 -6.61 -19.59
CA TYR A 537 13.52 -6.34 -20.93
C TYR A 537 12.44 -5.28 -21.03
N ALA A 538 12.36 -4.64 -22.20
CA ALA A 538 11.31 -3.71 -22.58
C ALA A 538 10.59 -4.18 -23.86
N SER A 539 9.26 -4.07 -23.89
CA SER A 539 8.45 -4.45 -25.04
C SER A 539 7.42 -3.41 -25.49
N GLY A 540 7.19 -2.38 -24.69
CA GLY A 540 6.33 -1.26 -25.07
C GLY A 540 6.96 -0.37 -26.13
N ASN A 541 6.12 0.25 -26.97
CA ASN A 541 6.60 1.21 -27.97
C ASN A 541 7.17 2.45 -27.29
N VAL A 542 8.22 3.04 -27.87
CA VAL A 542 8.93 4.20 -27.32
C VAL A 542 8.85 5.36 -28.31
N MET A 543 8.28 6.48 -27.88
CA MET A 543 8.13 7.70 -28.67
C MET A 543 8.80 8.86 -27.95
N GLY A 544 9.69 9.58 -28.63
CA GLY A 544 10.36 10.75 -28.07
C GLY A 544 10.74 11.80 -29.11
N VAL A 545 11.52 12.79 -28.70
CA VAL A 545 12.10 13.79 -29.59
C VAL A 545 13.61 13.61 -29.67
N ASP A 546 14.29 13.55 -28.55
CA ASP A 546 15.75 13.55 -28.46
C ASP A 546 16.25 12.45 -27.51
N ALA A 547 17.30 11.74 -27.90
CA ALA A 547 17.89 10.64 -27.13
C ALA A 547 16.87 9.56 -26.73
N VAL A 548 16.40 8.82 -27.74
CA VAL A 548 15.32 7.82 -27.61
C VAL A 548 15.87 6.42 -27.83
N GLY A 549 15.85 5.58 -26.81
CA GLY A 549 16.28 4.19 -26.89
C GLY A 549 15.17 3.19 -26.57
N GLY A 550 15.08 2.10 -27.33
CA GLY A 550 14.12 1.03 -27.05
C GLY A 550 14.33 0.34 -25.69
N PHE A 551 15.56 0.36 -25.17
CA PHE A 551 15.89 -0.11 -23.82
C PHE A 551 16.25 1.07 -22.90
N ALA A 552 17.21 1.91 -23.30
CA ALA A 552 17.59 3.08 -22.53
C ALA A 552 17.94 4.33 -23.34
N GLY A 553 17.55 5.50 -22.83
CA GLY A 553 17.91 6.79 -23.43
C GLY A 553 19.41 7.05 -23.36
N ALA A 554 20.03 6.77 -22.21
CA ALA A 554 21.48 6.87 -22.01
C ALA A 554 22.02 5.80 -21.04
N SER A 555 23.26 5.38 -21.27
CA SER A 555 24.05 4.53 -20.38
C SER A 555 25.48 5.03 -20.35
N TRP A 556 25.93 5.54 -19.20
CA TRP A 556 27.28 6.05 -19.05
C TRP A 556 27.98 5.48 -17.81
N PHE A 557 29.24 5.08 -17.95
CA PHE A 557 30.03 4.43 -16.89
C PHE A 557 29.33 3.20 -16.28
N SER A 558 28.55 2.49 -17.11
CA SER A 558 27.56 1.50 -16.66
C SER A 558 27.63 0.22 -17.47
N SER A 559 27.03 -0.85 -16.94
CA SER A 559 26.96 -2.15 -17.61
C SER A 559 25.51 -2.58 -17.83
N VAL A 560 25.22 -3.07 -19.02
CA VAL A 560 23.94 -3.70 -19.35
C VAL A 560 24.21 -5.09 -19.91
N SER A 561 23.65 -6.13 -19.30
CA SER A 561 23.88 -7.51 -19.71
C SER A 561 22.61 -8.33 -19.85
N GLN A 562 22.62 -9.30 -20.77
CA GLN A 562 21.58 -10.34 -20.92
C GLN A 562 20.17 -9.74 -21.07
N SER A 563 20.05 -8.63 -21.78
CA SER A 563 18.86 -7.77 -21.76
C SER A 563 18.38 -7.40 -23.16
N HIS A 564 17.09 -7.07 -23.32
CA HIS A 564 16.53 -6.86 -24.67
C HIS A 564 15.40 -5.84 -24.78
N ALA A 565 15.22 -5.31 -26.00
CA ALA A 565 14.13 -4.41 -26.36
C ALA A 565 13.42 -4.84 -27.66
N THR A 566 12.08 -4.88 -27.63
CA THR A 566 11.25 -5.34 -28.77
C THR A 566 10.23 -4.31 -29.27
N GLY A 567 9.96 -3.26 -28.49
CA GLY A 567 9.02 -2.21 -28.87
C GLY A 567 9.53 -1.33 -30.00
N LYS A 568 8.62 -0.81 -30.83
CA LYS A 568 8.98 0.13 -31.90
C LYS A 568 9.51 1.43 -31.31
N VAL A 569 10.53 2.01 -31.91
CA VAL A 569 11.18 3.24 -31.45
C VAL A 569 11.00 4.34 -32.48
N SER A 570 10.44 5.47 -32.08
CA SER A 570 10.34 6.67 -32.93
C SER A 570 10.85 7.91 -32.21
N GLY A 571 11.71 8.68 -32.87
CA GLY A 571 12.26 9.93 -32.35
C GLY A 571 12.64 10.94 -33.43
N SER A 572 13.28 12.05 -33.05
CA SER A 572 13.87 13.01 -33.99
C SER A 572 15.39 12.86 -34.06
N ASN A 573 16.11 13.04 -32.95
CA ASN A 573 17.57 12.90 -32.94
C ASN A 573 18.03 11.86 -31.92
N TYR A 574 19.17 11.23 -32.19
CA TYR A 574 19.79 10.22 -31.33
C TYR A 574 18.79 9.10 -31.00
N VAL A 575 18.40 8.34 -32.01
CA VAL A 575 17.37 7.30 -31.90
C VAL A 575 18.01 5.92 -32.04
N ALA A 576 17.72 5.01 -31.13
CA ALA A 576 18.29 3.67 -31.16
C ALA A 576 17.31 2.56 -30.77
N GLY A 577 17.46 1.39 -31.37
CA GLY A 577 16.66 0.22 -30.99
C GLY A 577 16.95 -0.29 -29.58
N PHE A 578 18.17 -0.09 -29.05
CA PHE A 578 18.53 -0.49 -27.68
C PHE A 578 18.92 0.71 -26.82
N VAL A 579 20.13 1.27 -26.98
CA VAL A 579 20.64 2.38 -26.16
C VAL A 579 20.92 3.60 -27.01
N SER A 580 20.28 4.74 -26.72
CA SER A 580 20.48 5.93 -27.55
C SER A 580 21.91 6.50 -27.40
N SER A 581 22.39 6.72 -26.17
CA SER A 581 23.76 7.18 -25.93
C SER A 581 24.51 6.23 -25.01
N LEU A 582 25.68 5.76 -25.44
CA LEU A 582 26.56 4.89 -24.67
C LEU A 582 27.93 5.54 -24.45
N GLN A 583 28.38 5.62 -23.19
CA GLN A 583 29.67 6.22 -22.84
C GLN A 583 30.42 5.41 -21.80
N GLU A 584 31.70 5.11 -22.03
CA GLU A 584 32.62 4.53 -21.03
C GLU A 584 32.01 3.29 -20.30
N GLY A 585 31.27 2.46 -21.04
CA GLY A 585 30.40 1.41 -20.49
C GLY A 585 30.39 0.16 -21.35
N SER A 586 29.58 -0.83 -20.94
CA SER A 586 29.50 -2.11 -21.63
C SER A 586 28.08 -2.56 -21.92
N LEU A 587 27.90 -3.16 -23.09
CA LEU A 587 26.72 -3.94 -23.45
C LEU A 587 27.16 -5.37 -23.71
N LYS A 588 26.57 -6.33 -22.99
CA LYS A 588 26.90 -7.75 -23.12
C LYS A 588 25.66 -8.59 -23.36
N ASP A 589 25.64 -9.41 -24.39
CA ASP A 589 24.53 -10.35 -24.64
C ASP A 589 23.18 -9.62 -24.70
N VAL A 590 23.09 -8.62 -25.60
CA VAL A 590 21.92 -7.74 -25.72
C VAL A 590 21.29 -7.84 -27.09
N TYR A 591 19.97 -7.60 -27.19
CA TYR A 591 19.35 -7.50 -28.52
C TYR A 591 18.25 -6.44 -28.63
N ALA A 592 18.06 -5.94 -29.84
CA ALA A 592 16.95 -5.10 -30.24
C ALA A 592 16.22 -5.66 -31.46
N ALA A 593 14.89 -5.58 -31.44
CA ALA A 593 14.05 -6.13 -32.51
C ALA A 593 12.95 -5.18 -33.02
N GLY A 594 12.62 -4.12 -32.28
CA GLY A 594 11.60 -3.16 -32.70
C GLY A 594 12.11 -2.16 -33.72
N ASP A 595 11.32 -1.94 -34.79
CA ASP A 595 11.67 -0.99 -35.86
C ASP A 595 12.03 0.39 -35.32
N VAL A 596 13.00 1.05 -35.96
CA VAL A 596 13.53 2.34 -35.52
C VAL A 596 13.26 3.40 -36.58
N THR A 597 12.65 4.52 -36.18
CA THR A 597 12.41 5.68 -37.05
C THR A 597 12.91 6.96 -36.39
N GLY A 598 13.81 7.68 -37.06
CA GLY A 598 14.36 8.95 -36.59
C GLY A 598 14.49 10.01 -37.70
N LEU A 599 15.06 11.17 -37.38
CA LEU A 599 15.51 12.17 -38.36
C LEU A 599 17.03 12.16 -38.48
N SER A 600 17.76 12.28 -37.37
CA SER A 600 19.23 12.31 -37.35
C SER A 600 19.83 11.38 -36.29
N VAL A 601 20.99 10.78 -36.60
CA VAL A 601 21.73 9.85 -35.73
C VAL A 601 20.84 8.68 -35.29
N VAL A 602 20.67 7.71 -36.20
CA VAL A 602 19.76 6.58 -36.01
C VAL A 602 20.54 5.26 -36.08
N GLY A 603 20.45 4.44 -35.03
CA GLY A 603 21.14 3.14 -34.97
C GLY A 603 20.22 1.98 -34.60
N GLY A 604 20.48 0.78 -35.12
CA GLY A 604 19.71 -0.41 -34.75
C GLY A 604 19.96 -0.86 -33.31
N LEU A 605 21.20 -0.78 -32.84
CA LEU A 605 21.55 -1.11 -31.45
C LEU A 605 21.84 0.15 -30.64
N ALA A 606 22.79 0.98 -31.09
CA ALA A 606 23.24 2.17 -30.39
C ALA A 606 23.10 3.43 -31.24
N GLY A 607 22.66 4.55 -30.64
CA GLY A 607 22.58 5.82 -31.35
C GLY A 607 23.97 6.46 -31.47
N THR A 608 24.56 6.81 -30.33
CA THR A 608 25.91 7.35 -30.22
C THR A 608 26.79 6.54 -29.28
N ILE A 609 28.07 6.42 -29.62
CA ILE A 609 29.09 5.84 -28.74
C ILE A 609 30.23 6.84 -28.50
N PHE A 610 30.60 7.01 -27.23
CA PHE A 610 31.69 7.90 -26.78
C PHE A 610 32.63 7.20 -25.79
N GLY A 611 33.93 7.43 -25.93
CA GLY A 611 34.92 6.89 -24.99
C GLY A 611 35.17 5.39 -25.17
N ASP A 612 35.73 4.76 -24.13
CA ASP A 612 36.10 3.34 -24.17
C ASP A 612 34.86 2.48 -23.88
N VAL A 613 34.26 1.96 -24.95
CA VAL A 613 33.05 1.15 -24.89
C VAL A 613 33.32 -0.29 -25.33
N VAL A 614 32.65 -1.24 -24.66
CA VAL A 614 32.70 -2.67 -24.97
C VAL A 614 31.31 -3.16 -25.36
N ILE A 615 31.15 -3.67 -26.58
CA ILE A 615 29.95 -4.39 -27.00
C ILE A 615 30.33 -5.83 -27.33
N GLU A 616 29.85 -6.77 -26.54
CA GLU A 616 30.12 -8.21 -26.67
C GLU A 616 28.77 -8.94 -26.83
N GLY A 617 28.50 -9.55 -27.99
CA GLY A 617 27.24 -10.30 -28.17
C GLY A 617 26.00 -9.39 -28.33
N GLY A 618 26.12 -8.31 -29.11
CA GLY A 618 24.97 -7.50 -29.50
C GLY A 618 24.24 -8.09 -30.73
N PHE A 619 22.90 -8.07 -30.73
CA PHE A 619 22.08 -8.59 -31.83
C PHE A 619 21.02 -7.57 -32.30
N VAL A 620 20.90 -7.39 -33.62
CA VAL A 620 19.95 -6.47 -34.28
C VAL A 620 19.03 -7.30 -35.21
N ARG A 621 17.72 -7.34 -34.90
CA ARG A 621 16.68 -8.10 -35.65
C ARG A 621 15.61 -7.20 -36.29
N GLN A 622 15.75 -5.89 -36.25
CA GLN A 622 14.76 -4.96 -36.80
C GLN A 622 14.45 -5.25 -38.27
N GLU A 623 13.20 -5.10 -38.68
CA GLU A 623 12.85 -5.19 -40.10
C GLU A 623 13.18 -3.87 -40.80
N LYS A 624 13.10 -2.76 -40.07
CA LYS A 624 13.25 -1.42 -40.62
C LYS A 624 13.99 -0.45 -39.68
N ILE A 625 14.96 0.27 -40.25
CA ILE A 625 15.69 1.37 -39.62
C ILE A 625 15.68 2.57 -40.59
N GLU A 626 15.01 3.65 -40.22
CA GLU A 626 14.83 4.83 -41.07
C GLU A 626 15.31 6.12 -40.41
N GLY A 627 15.97 6.97 -41.20
CA GLY A 627 16.30 8.35 -40.86
C GLY A 627 16.73 9.17 -42.08
N GLN A 628 17.14 10.41 -41.85
CA GLN A 628 17.62 11.32 -42.90
C GLN A 628 19.15 11.41 -42.90
N THR A 629 19.76 11.67 -41.75
CA THR A 629 21.22 11.85 -41.60
C THR A 629 21.80 10.93 -40.54
N ASP A 630 23.02 10.42 -40.77
CA ASP A 630 23.77 9.56 -39.83
C ASP A 630 22.98 8.31 -39.40
N VAL A 631 22.52 7.55 -40.39
CA VAL A 631 21.78 6.30 -40.18
C VAL A 631 22.72 5.10 -40.31
N ASN A 632 22.60 4.14 -39.41
CA ASN A 632 23.42 2.94 -39.43
C ASN A 632 22.61 1.74 -38.94
N LEU A 633 22.94 0.56 -39.47
CA LEU A 633 22.30 -0.69 -39.09
C LEU A 633 22.53 -1.04 -37.62
N VAL A 634 23.64 -0.61 -37.04
CA VAL A 634 24.02 -0.96 -35.67
C VAL A 634 24.30 0.28 -34.83
N ILE A 635 25.27 1.11 -35.22
CA ILE A 635 25.72 2.27 -34.43
C ILE A 635 25.57 3.55 -35.26
N GLY A 636 24.65 4.43 -34.89
CA GLY A 636 24.36 5.66 -35.64
C GLY A 636 25.59 6.56 -35.84
N GLN A 637 26.23 6.95 -34.73
CA GLN A 637 27.46 7.74 -34.72
C GLN A 637 28.45 7.22 -33.67
N SER A 638 29.74 7.25 -33.99
CA SER A 638 30.81 6.78 -33.10
C SER A 638 31.97 7.77 -33.05
N ASN A 639 32.37 8.16 -31.84
CA ASN A 639 33.59 8.93 -31.60
C ASN A 639 34.58 8.05 -30.81
N PHE A 640 35.46 7.36 -31.54
CA PHE A 640 36.32 6.31 -31.00
C PHE A 640 37.47 6.84 -30.12
N SER A 641 37.54 6.37 -28.87
CA SER A 641 38.77 5.98 -28.20
C SER A 641 38.67 4.48 -27.88
N ASN A 642 39.73 3.71 -28.12
CA ASN A 642 39.88 2.26 -27.84
C ASN A 642 38.59 1.40 -27.71
N THR A 643 37.73 1.38 -28.74
CA THR A 643 36.44 0.68 -28.68
C THR A 643 36.57 -0.76 -29.19
N GLN A 644 36.05 -1.74 -28.45
CA GLN A 644 35.93 -3.14 -28.89
C GLN A 644 34.47 -3.49 -29.12
N ASN A 645 34.10 -3.72 -30.38
CA ASN A 645 32.72 -4.01 -30.78
C ASN A 645 32.66 -5.34 -31.53
N ILE A 646 31.93 -6.31 -30.99
CA ILE A 646 31.51 -7.54 -31.67
C ILE A 646 29.99 -7.52 -31.71
N VAL A 647 29.44 -7.11 -32.86
CA VAL A 647 27.98 -6.98 -33.04
C VAL A 647 27.52 -7.79 -34.24
N HIS A 648 26.44 -8.55 -34.04
CA HIS A 648 25.79 -9.37 -35.04
C HIS A 648 24.49 -8.71 -35.50
N TYR A 649 24.23 -8.65 -36.81
CA TYR A 649 22.97 -8.11 -37.33
C TYR A 649 22.35 -9.01 -38.41
N TRP A 650 21.03 -8.97 -38.52
CA TRP A 650 20.29 -9.71 -39.53
C TRP A 650 20.26 -8.95 -40.86
N SER A 651 20.63 -9.60 -41.97
CA SER A 651 20.84 -8.92 -43.26
C SER A 651 19.61 -8.39 -44.03
N PRO A 652 18.34 -8.80 -43.79
CA PRO A 652 17.21 -8.24 -44.54
C PRO A 652 16.67 -6.92 -43.94
N VAL A 653 17.34 -6.34 -42.93
CA VAL A 653 16.98 -5.04 -42.37
C VAL A 653 16.93 -3.99 -43.49
N GLN A 654 15.77 -3.35 -43.66
CA GLN A 654 15.62 -2.21 -44.56
C GLN A 654 16.21 -0.96 -43.90
N CYS A 655 17.39 -0.54 -44.35
CA CYS A 655 18.05 0.69 -43.93
C CYS A 655 17.76 1.82 -44.92
N LEU A 656 17.11 2.90 -44.48
CA LEU A 656 16.82 4.08 -45.30
C LEU A 656 17.39 5.34 -44.66
N GLY A 657 18.26 6.06 -45.38
CA GLY A 657 18.93 7.26 -44.91
C GLY A 657 20.33 7.44 -45.52
N SER A 658 21.06 8.47 -45.09
CA SER A 658 22.43 8.73 -45.53
C SER A 658 23.38 9.14 -44.40
N PRO A 659 24.53 8.45 -44.22
CA PRO A 659 24.87 7.14 -44.78
C PRO A 659 23.86 6.05 -44.33
N CYS A 660 23.92 4.86 -44.91
CA CYS A 660 23.22 3.66 -44.44
C CYS A 660 24.13 2.46 -44.70
N SER A 661 24.97 2.12 -43.73
CA SER A 661 25.96 1.04 -43.85
C SER A 661 26.30 0.47 -42.48
N ALA A 662 26.69 -0.81 -42.42
CA ALA A 662 27.31 -1.41 -41.24
C ALA A 662 28.79 -1.00 -41.13
N ASN A 663 29.33 -0.85 -39.91
CA ASN A 663 30.77 -0.61 -39.67
C ASN A 663 31.62 -1.87 -39.86
N ALA A 664 32.94 -1.70 -40.06
CA ALA A 664 33.88 -2.79 -40.36
C ALA A 664 34.03 -3.86 -39.25
N SER A 665 33.61 -3.57 -38.01
CA SER A 665 33.62 -4.51 -36.88
C SER A 665 32.30 -5.28 -36.70
N GLU A 666 31.35 -5.14 -37.62
CA GLU A 666 30.00 -5.70 -37.52
C GLU A 666 29.85 -6.90 -38.47
N VAL A 667 29.24 -7.98 -37.98
CA VAL A 667 29.09 -9.25 -38.72
C VAL A 667 27.64 -9.44 -39.15
N GLY A 668 27.37 -9.32 -40.44
CA GLY A 668 26.04 -9.56 -41.01
C GLY A 668 25.75 -11.04 -41.24
N HIS A 669 24.53 -11.47 -40.95
CA HIS A 669 24.07 -12.84 -41.20
C HIS A 669 22.79 -12.86 -42.04
N ASN A 670 22.80 -13.62 -43.13
CA ASN A 670 21.67 -13.73 -44.05
C ASN A 670 20.68 -14.83 -43.66
N ASP A 671 21.09 -15.74 -42.78
CA ASP A 671 20.26 -16.86 -42.32
C ASP A 671 19.48 -16.45 -41.06
N PRO A 672 18.13 -16.35 -41.14
CA PRO A 672 17.30 -16.08 -39.98
C PRO A 672 17.54 -17.08 -38.83
N SER A 673 17.86 -18.36 -39.10
CA SER A 673 18.06 -19.38 -38.07
C SER A 673 19.18 -19.06 -37.06
N TYR A 674 20.07 -18.12 -37.40
CA TYR A 674 21.11 -17.58 -36.50
C TYR A 674 20.51 -16.78 -35.33
N PHE A 675 19.38 -16.11 -35.55
CA PHE A 675 18.68 -15.29 -34.55
C PHE A 675 17.36 -15.92 -34.06
N PHE A 676 16.75 -16.82 -34.85
CA PHE A 676 15.40 -17.34 -34.62
C PHE A 676 15.27 -18.32 -33.44
N ARG A 677 16.37 -18.94 -32.96
CA ARG A 677 16.28 -19.94 -31.87
C ARG A 677 16.16 -19.34 -30.46
N GLN A 678 16.51 -18.07 -30.26
CA GLN A 678 16.38 -17.41 -28.96
C GLN A 678 15.13 -16.53 -28.87
N ALA A 679 14.79 -15.79 -29.93
CA ALA A 679 13.78 -14.74 -29.90
C ALA A 679 12.30 -15.21 -29.96
N ASP A 680 12.04 -16.48 -30.28
CA ASP A 680 10.66 -17.01 -30.46
C ASP A 680 10.25 -18.00 -29.34
N LEU A 681 11.06 -18.15 -28.28
CA LEU A 681 10.69 -18.95 -27.11
C LEU A 681 9.62 -18.22 -26.28
N PRO A 682 8.57 -18.91 -25.77
CA PRO A 682 7.69 -18.34 -24.76
C PRO A 682 8.52 -17.93 -23.53
N LEU A 683 8.28 -16.75 -22.95
CA LEU A 683 9.06 -16.15 -21.85
C LEU A 683 9.36 -17.10 -20.68
N ASN A 684 8.50 -18.09 -20.40
CA ASN A 684 8.68 -19.09 -19.34
C ASN A 684 9.67 -20.22 -19.69
N GLN A 685 10.15 -20.30 -20.93
CA GLN A 685 11.16 -21.24 -21.40
C GLN A 685 12.55 -20.58 -21.58
N TRP A 686 12.67 -19.28 -21.29
CA TRP A 686 13.95 -18.58 -21.33
C TRP A 686 14.77 -18.90 -20.07
N ASN A 687 15.82 -19.69 -20.25
CA ASN A 687 16.83 -19.93 -19.23
C ASN A 687 18.04 -19.00 -19.45
N PHE A 688 18.06 -17.84 -18.78
CA PHE A 688 19.12 -16.84 -18.88
C PHE A 688 20.52 -17.33 -18.50
N VAL A 689 20.67 -18.50 -17.86
CA VAL A 689 21.96 -19.10 -17.53
C VAL A 689 22.52 -19.94 -18.69
N ASN A 690 21.66 -20.60 -19.47
CA ASN A 690 22.09 -21.54 -20.53
C ASN A 690 21.88 -21.00 -21.95
N VAL A 691 21.06 -19.97 -22.14
CA VAL A 691 20.76 -19.36 -23.45
C VAL A 691 22.01 -18.77 -24.13
N TRP A 692 23.00 -18.31 -23.36
CA TRP A 692 24.13 -17.51 -23.87
C TRP A 692 25.46 -18.28 -24.06
N ASN A 693 25.50 -19.61 -23.84
CA ASN A 693 26.73 -20.39 -24.06
C ASN A 693 26.97 -20.63 -25.57
N ILE A 694 27.92 -19.89 -26.16
CA ILE A 694 28.44 -20.14 -27.51
C ILE A 694 29.46 -21.28 -27.45
N ASN A 695 29.16 -22.42 -28.09
CA ASN A 695 30.11 -23.53 -28.23
C ASN A 695 30.81 -23.45 -29.60
N GLU A 696 32.02 -22.90 -29.61
CA GLU A 696 32.80 -22.61 -30.84
C GLU A 696 33.14 -23.87 -31.68
N GLY A 697 32.94 -25.08 -31.14
CA GLY A 697 33.27 -26.35 -31.82
C GLY A 697 32.15 -27.02 -32.63
N GLN A 698 30.91 -26.49 -32.64
CA GLN A 698 29.75 -27.18 -33.24
C GLN A 698 28.92 -26.35 -34.22
N GLY A 699 29.18 -25.05 -34.39
CA GLY A 699 28.38 -24.17 -35.26
C GLY A 699 26.96 -23.96 -34.72
N LEU A 700 26.62 -22.70 -34.44
CA LEU A 700 25.36 -22.21 -33.87
C LEU A 700 25.27 -22.35 -32.33
N PRO A 701 24.70 -21.36 -31.61
CA PRO A 701 24.42 -21.49 -30.17
C PRO A 701 23.33 -22.57 -29.96
N TYR A 702 23.64 -23.56 -29.12
CA TYR A 702 22.73 -24.64 -28.75
C TYR A 702 21.98 -24.26 -27.46
N LEU A 703 20.66 -24.45 -27.48
CA LEU A 703 19.87 -24.69 -26.28
C LEU A 703 19.79 -26.22 -26.11
N ASP A 704 20.45 -26.77 -25.10
CA ASP A 704 20.13 -28.12 -24.65
C ASP A 704 18.77 -28.08 -23.93
N LEU A 705 17.82 -28.89 -24.43
CA LEU A 705 16.47 -29.09 -23.88
C LEU A 705 16.48 -29.94 -22.61
#